data_AF-A0A914W1H9-F1
#
_entry.id   AF-A0A914W1H9-F1
#
_cell.length_a   1.000
_cell.length_b   1.000
_cell.length_c   1.000
_cell.angle_alpha   90.00
_cell.angle_beta   90.00
_cell.angle_gamma   90.00
#
_symmetry.space_group_name_H-M   'P 1'
#
loop_
_entity.id
_entity.type
_entity.pdbx_description
1 polymer ?
#
loop_
_entity_poly.entity_id
_entity_poly.type
_entity_poly.pdbx_seq_one_letter_code
_entity_poly.pdbx_strand_id
1 'polypeptide(L)'
;MLVNVAVLLVCLPVIIAAKCGEWTDCNSCASHKEGDGMECRWCDTSKSCHDFSIDPDCQSSQIIDLAYDCPVPPRNGFAYTDEFGRRKILPIAAAAHAANPQACLTNAVNGALLKRKLTVQCDSKKNDTCSGYTAVSHFDRAVLVSFRGTSGTEQLIEEGVESIFKAKKSFVGGGNVDAYFYDAFYALWNAGMRDDLLTLKAANPDYELWVAGHSLGGAMASICATLIVKLNMWTAAKVKMVTFGQPRTGDMAYAEAHDSLLYYSYRLVHQNDLVPHIPPKIINNWFDSYYHHRYEIWYDNNMATSSFQVCDRSDANICSNTQTDLSWDEHTHYFGVDVSNWGDQGCTPPASSRMTEKSHPRKIFNRIFNNAKKFKNADMHFHQLILGFILFVSVLPTSFAKCGDQKTCSACATNKYCPAGQAAKDPYDCPVPPRNGYGYDEKFAKTKALPLMAAAYSTNPQACLTNALGGAQLKRQLNVHCDSSATDTCSGFTAVSTSDQAIIVSFRGTSAKWQLVMEGADSIFKAKKPFAAGGNVDAYFYDAFYALWNAGMKDDLLTLKAAHPSYHLWVTGHSLGGSMASLCAALAIKLNMWTASNVKLVTFGQPRTGDINYAKAHDSLLYYGYRVVHAHDLVPHIPPKIFDNWFDSPYHHRYEVWYNNAMTAGSSYQLCTRADDDTCSNTQSDTSINDHLHYFNTDISAYGIAGCH
;
A
#
# COMPACT_ATOMS: atom_id res chain seq x y z
N MET A 1 -53.07 -60.44 14.31
CA MET A 1 -51.60 -60.52 14.22
C MET A 1 -51.22 -60.33 12.76
N LEU A 2 -50.92 -59.11 12.32
CA LEU A 2 -50.25 -58.86 11.05
C LEU A 2 -49.30 -57.69 11.29
N VAL A 3 -48.02 -58.00 11.07
CA VAL A 3 -46.83 -57.26 11.48
C VAL A 3 -46.55 -56.16 10.45
N ASN A 4 -46.36 -54.93 10.93
CA ASN A 4 -45.79 -53.84 10.14
C ASN A 4 -44.31 -54.12 9.89
N VAL A 5 -43.92 -54.34 8.64
CA VAL A 5 -42.51 -54.31 8.21
C VAL A 5 -42.25 -52.91 7.62
N ALA A 6 -41.56 -52.09 8.41
CA ALA A 6 -40.99 -50.83 7.95
C ALA A 6 -39.81 -51.13 7.01
N VAL A 7 -39.85 -50.54 5.82
CA VAL A 7 -38.75 -50.56 4.85
C VAL A 7 -37.63 -49.66 5.39
N LEU A 8 -36.51 -50.25 5.80
CA LEU A 8 -35.26 -49.53 6.05
C LEU A 8 -34.69 -49.07 4.71
N LEU A 9 -34.88 -47.80 4.37
CA LEU A 9 -34.05 -47.10 3.40
C LEU A 9 -32.72 -46.77 4.10
N VAL A 10 -31.72 -47.61 3.87
CA VAL A 10 -30.34 -47.30 4.22
C VAL A 10 -29.87 -46.17 3.29
N CYS A 11 -29.98 -44.93 3.74
CA CYS A 11 -29.18 -43.84 3.20
C CYS A 11 -27.72 -44.13 3.56
N LEU A 12 -27.00 -44.77 2.66
CA LEU A 12 -25.55 -44.62 2.59
C LEU A 12 -25.27 -43.13 2.49
N PRO A 13 -24.49 -42.51 3.40
CA PRO A 13 -23.92 -41.22 3.10
C PRO A 13 -23.02 -41.44 1.90
N VAL A 14 -23.45 -40.97 0.72
CA VAL A 14 -22.50 -40.64 -0.34
C VAL A 14 -21.67 -39.52 0.26
N ILE A 15 -20.53 -39.90 0.85
CA ILE A 15 -19.43 -38.98 1.04
C ILE A 15 -19.10 -38.54 -0.38
N ILE A 16 -19.55 -37.35 -0.76
CA ILE A 16 -19.00 -36.66 -1.92
C ILE A 16 -17.57 -36.35 -1.47
N ALA A 17 -16.64 -37.26 -1.75
CA ALA A 17 -15.23 -36.97 -1.62
C ALA A 17 -14.94 -35.80 -2.56
N ALA A 18 -14.30 -34.75 -2.03
CA ALA A 18 -13.90 -33.57 -2.77
C ALA A 18 -13.14 -33.97 -4.05
N LYS A 19 -13.53 -33.41 -5.21
CA LYS A 19 -12.95 -33.76 -6.51
C LYS A 19 -11.65 -33.02 -6.80
N CYS A 20 -11.34 -31.94 -6.07
CA CYS A 20 -10.08 -31.23 -6.24
C CYS A 20 -8.84 -32.14 -6.13
N GLY A 21 -8.89 -33.18 -5.28
CA GLY A 21 -7.77 -34.13 -5.11
C GLY A 21 -7.42 -34.99 -6.34
N GLU A 22 -8.24 -34.98 -7.40
CA GLU A 22 -7.94 -35.66 -8.67
C GLU A 22 -6.91 -34.91 -9.51
N TRP A 23 -6.73 -33.60 -9.28
CA TRP A 23 -5.78 -32.78 -10.02
C TRP A 23 -4.38 -32.87 -9.41
N THR A 24 -3.44 -33.36 -10.22
CA THR A 24 -2.05 -33.63 -9.79
C THR A 24 -1.06 -32.53 -10.20
N ASP A 25 -1.55 -31.48 -10.87
CA ASP A 25 -0.75 -30.32 -11.26
C ASP A 25 -1.47 -29.01 -10.94
N CYS A 26 -0.67 -27.97 -10.69
CA CYS A 26 -1.15 -26.66 -10.26
C CYS A 26 -2.12 -26.04 -11.26
N ASN A 27 -1.80 -26.10 -12.55
CA ASN A 27 -2.56 -25.38 -13.57
C ASN A 27 -3.96 -25.99 -13.72
N SER A 28 -4.05 -27.31 -13.79
CA SER A 28 -5.34 -28.00 -13.86
C SER A 28 -6.15 -27.83 -12.58
N CYS A 29 -5.49 -27.81 -11.42
CA CYS A 29 -6.13 -27.53 -10.12
C CYS A 29 -6.74 -26.12 -10.08
N ALA A 30 -5.92 -25.08 -10.26
CA ALA A 30 -6.33 -23.68 -10.14
C ALA A 30 -7.24 -23.20 -11.29
N SER A 31 -7.39 -23.99 -12.37
CA SER A 31 -8.34 -23.73 -13.45
C SER A 31 -9.71 -24.38 -13.22
N HIS A 32 -9.86 -25.26 -12.23
CA HIS A 32 -11.07 -26.05 -12.04
C HIS A 32 -12.08 -25.40 -11.11
N LYS A 33 -13.36 -25.52 -11.48
CA LYS A 33 -14.52 -25.12 -10.67
C LYS A 33 -15.41 -26.35 -10.46
N GLU A 34 -15.72 -26.67 -9.21
CA GLU A 34 -16.66 -27.75 -8.90
C GLU A 34 -18.12 -27.32 -9.19
N GLY A 35 -19.02 -28.30 -9.26
CA GLY A 35 -20.39 -28.17 -9.78
C GLY A 35 -21.33 -27.22 -9.03
N ASP A 36 -20.88 -26.60 -7.95
CA ASP A 36 -21.55 -25.55 -7.18
C ASP A 36 -20.82 -24.19 -7.23
N GLY A 37 -19.77 -24.08 -8.04
CA GLY A 37 -18.97 -22.86 -8.23
C GLY A 37 -17.80 -22.70 -7.27
N MET A 38 -17.49 -23.71 -6.43
CA MET A 38 -16.30 -23.69 -5.56
C MET A 38 -15.01 -23.88 -6.38
N GLU A 39 -14.03 -23.00 -6.18
CA GLU A 39 -12.73 -23.03 -6.87
C GLU A 39 -11.74 -23.93 -6.11
N CYS A 40 -11.06 -24.82 -6.84
CA CYS A 40 -9.97 -25.62 -6.28
C CYS A 40 -8.71 -24.77 -6.08
N ARG A 41 -7.90 -25.13 -5.08
CA ARG A 41 -6.67 -24.40 -4.73
C ARG A 41 -5.47 -25.33 -4.70
N TRP A 42 -4.38 -24.90 -5.29
CA TRP A 42 -3.12 -25.63 -5.26
C TRP A 42 -2.29 -25.18 -4.07
N CYS A 43 -1.75 -26.12 -3.31
CA CYS A 43 -0.75 -25.82 -2.30
C CYS A 43 0.66 -26.10 -2.82
N ASP A 44 1.51 -25.07 -2.81
CA ASP A 44 2.87 -25.21 -3.33
C ASP A 44 3.80 -26.01 -2.41
N THR A 45 3.56 -26.02 -1.09
CA THR A 45 4.34 -26.82 -0.13
C THR A 45 4.04 -28.31 -0.24
N SER A 46 2.77 -28.68 -0.18
CA SER A 46 2.33 -30.08 -0.22
C SER A 46 2.21 -30.64 -1.64
N LYS A 47 2.33 -29.78 -2.67
CA LYS A 47 2.21 -30.13 -4.10
C LYS A 47 0.92 -30.91 -4.39
N SER A 48 -0.18 -30.46 -3.78
CA SER A 48 -1.48 -31.11 -3.91
C SER A 48 -2.61 -30.10 -4.04
N CYS A 49 -3.70 -30.54 -4.66
CA CYS A 49 -4.88 -29.76 -4.93
C CYS A 49 -5.96 -30.03 -3.89
N HIS A 50 -6.51 -28.98 -3.31
CA HIS A 50 -7.44 -29.05 -2.19
C HIS A 50 -8.67 -28.19 -2.43
N ASP A 51 -9.76 -28.55 -1.76
CA ASP A 51 -10.91 -27.66 -1.61
C ASP A 51 -10.61 -26.57 -0.56
N PHE A 52 -11.55 -25.65 -0.36
CA PHE A 52 -11.42 -24.49 0.55
C PHE A 52 -11.03 -24.84 2.01
N SER A 53 -11.14 -26.11 2.43
CA SER A 53 -11.12 -26.53 3.83
C SER A 53 -9.91 -27.36 4.29
N ILE A 54 -9.01 -27.81 3.41
CA ILE A 54 -8.16 -28.96 3.76
C ILE A 54 -6.73 -28.82 3.22
N ASP A 55 -5.88 -28.01 3.87
CA ASP A 55 -4.45 -28.34 3.96
C ASP A 55 -3.83 -27.68 5.21
N PRO A 56 -3.64 -28.42 6.32
CA PRO A 56 -3.02 -27.87 7.52
C PRO A 56 -1.53 -27.51 7.34
N ASP A 57 -0.88 -28.04 6.29
CA ASP A 57 0.53 -27.78 5.99
C ASP A 57 0.71 -26.62 4.98
N CYS A 58 -0.38 -26.09 4.42
CA CYS A 58 -0.33 -24.97 3.49
C CYS A 58 -0.46 -23.62 4.18
N GLN A 59 0.63 -22.86 4.20
CA GLN A 59 0.59 -21.45 4.60
C GLN A 59 -0.19 -20.63 3.56
N SER A 60 -0.86 -19.56 4.00
CA SER A 60 -1.64 -18.68 3.12
C SER A 60 -0.83 -18.10 1.95
N SER A 61 0.47 -17.87 2.13
CA SER A 61 1.39 -17.40 1.08
C SER A 61 1.71 -18.45 0.00
N GLN A 62 1.38 -19.71 0.25
CA GLN A 62 1.66 -20.85 -0.64
C GLN A 62 0.41 -21.37 -1.35
N ILE A 63 -0.74 -20.76 -1.09
CA ILE A 63 -2.01 -21.07 -1.75
C ILE A 63 -2.03 -20.38 -3.11
N ILE A 64 -2.35 -21.15 -4.14
CA ILE A 64 -2.52 -20.67 -5.51
C ILE A 64 -3.95 -20.99 -5.94
N ASP A 65 -4.74 -19.95 -6.15
CA ASP A 65 -6.13 -19.99 -6.61
C ASP A 65 -6.30 -19.50 -8.05
N LEU A 66 -5.23 -18.96 -8.66
CA LEU A 66 -5.18 -18.54 -10.04
C LEU A 66 -4.15 -19.34 -10.82
N ALA A 67 -4.57 -19.95 -11.94
CA ALA A 67 -3.70 -20.76 -12.79
C ALA A 67 -2.47 -19.99 -13.32
N TYR A 68 -2.61 -18.69 -13.58
CA TYR A 68 -1.49 -17.84 -14.01
C TYR A 68 -0.38 -17.74 -12.94
N ASP A 69 -0.74 -17.81 -11.65
CA ASP A 69 0.21 -17.73 -10.53
C ASP A 69 0.88 -19.09 -10.23
N CYS A 70 0.58 -20.15 -10.99
CA CYS A 70 1.27 -21.44 -10.89
C CYS A 70 2.76 -21.32 -11.26
N PRO A 71 3.68 -22.02 -10.55
CA PRO A 71 5.11 -21.94 -10.82
C PRO A 71 5.45 -22.45 -12.23
N VAL A 72 6.17 -21.64 -13.02
CA VAL A 72 6.67 -22.04 -14.35
C VAL A 72 8.16 -21.74 -14.43
N PRO A 73 9.06 -22.74 -14.39
CA PRO A 73 10.50 -22.49 -14.44
C PRO A 73 10.89 -21.83 -15.76
N PRO A 74 11.99 -21.04 -15.78
CA PRO A 74 12.53 -20.47 -17.01
C PRO A 74 12.75 -21.52 -18.10
N ARG A 75 12.50 -21.14 -19.35
CA ARG A 75 12.77 -22.00 -20.51
C ARG A 75 14.26 -22.38 -20.55
N ASN A 76 14.55 -23.61 -20.99
CA ASN A 76 15.92 -24.07 -21.11
C ASN A 76 16.75 -23.14 -22.01
N GLY A 77 17.92 -22.70 -21.54
CA GLY A 77 18.77 -21.72 -22.22
C GLY A 77 18.41 -20.25 -22.02
N PHE A 78 17.34 -19.95 -21.26
CA PHE A 78 16.88 -18.58 -21.00
C PHE A 78 16.88 -18.20 -19.51
N ALA A 79 17.60 -18.95 -18.67
CA ALA A 79 17.73 -18.61 -17.25
C ALA A 79 18.54 -17.32 -17.04
N TYR A 80 18.11 -16.51 -16.06
CA TYR A 80 18.83 -15.32 -15.63
C TYR A 80 20.21 -15.65 -15.05
N THR A 81 21.17 -14.75 -15.26
CA THR A 81 22.48 -14.79 -14.60
C THR A 81 22.83 -13.42 -14.00
N ASP A 82 23.37 -13.42 -12.77
CA ASP A 82 23.83 -12.19 -12.11
C ASP A 82 24.84 -11.43 -12.95
N GLU A 83 25.76 -12.13 -13.63
CA GLU A 83 26.76 -11.51 -14.50
C GLU A 83 26.12 -10.67 -15.61
N PHE A 84 25.08 -11.20 -16.26
CA PHE A 84 24.38 -10.48 -17.33
C PHE A 84 23.63 -9.26 -16.77
N GLY A 85 22.88 -9.42 -15.68
CA GLY A 85 22.15 -8.32 -15.04
C GLY A 85 23.09 -7.21 -14.56
N ARG A 86 24.13 -7.58 -13.81
CA ARG A 86 25.09 -6.66 -13.18
C ARG A 86 26.03 -5.99 -14.17
N ARG A 87 26.60 -6.74 -15.11
CA ARG A 87 27.70 -6.24 -15.96
C ARG A 87 27.27 -5.79 -17.34
N LYS A 88 26.08 -6.19 -17.81
CA LYS A 88 25.58 -5.80 -19.13
C LYS A 88 24.37 -4.88 -19.00
N ILE A 89 23.32 -5.33 -18.31
CA ILE A 89 22.04 -4.61 -18.32
C ILE A 89 22.05 -3.39 -17.39
N LEU A 90 22.61 -3.48 -16.18
CA LEU A 90 22.67 -2.33 -15.27
C LEU A 90 23.30 -1.08 -15.93
N PRO A 91 24.49 -1.16 -16.58
CA PRO A 91 25.03 -0.02 -17.30
C PRO A 91 24.12 0.49 -18.43
N ILE A 92 23.45 -0.41 -19.15
CA ILE A 92 22.53 -0.05 -20.23
C ILE A 92 21.35 0.76 -19.67
N ALA A 93 20.76 0.33 -18.55
CA ALA A 93 19.70 1.06 -17.86
C ALA A 93 20.19 2.42 -17.33
N ALA A 94 21.32 2.43 -16.61
CA ALA A 94 21.92 3.65 -16.06
C ALA A 94 22.23 4.70 -17.15
N ALA A 95 22.76 4.28 -18.31
CA ALA A 95 23.08 5.17 -19.42
C ALA A 95 21.88 5.98 -19.92
N ALA A 96 20.64 5.52 -19.71
CA ALA A 96 19.45 6.24 -20.13
C ALA A 96 19.24 7.56 -19.35
N HIS A 97 19.74 7.62 -18.12
CA HIS A 97 19.69 8.80 -17.25
C HIS A 97 20.71 9.85 -17.71
N ALA A 98 21.87 9.41 -18.21
CA ALA A 98 22.97 10.24 -18.69
C ALA A 98 22.56 11.23 -19.79
N ALA A 99 22.94 12.50 -19.67
CA ALA A 99 22.82 13.47 -20.76
C ALA A 99 23.48 12.98 -22.06
N ASN A 100 24.64 12.30 -21.94
CA ASN A 100 25.32 11.61 -23.03
C ASN A 100 25.53 10.12 -22.71
N PRO A 101 24.65 9.22 -23.17
CA PRO A 101 24.76 7.78 -22.90
C PRO A 101 26.06 7.15 -23.41
N GLN A 102 26.70 7.72 -24.45
CA GLN A 102 27.92 7.16 -25.04
C GLN A 102 29.06 7.04 -24.03
N ALA A 103 29.17 7.97 -23.06
CA ALA A 103 30.22 7.90 -22.05
C ALA A 103 30.07 6.64 -21.18
N CYS A 104 28.87 6.41 -20.65
CA CYS A 104 28.55 5.20 -19.88
C CYS A 104 28.73 3.93 -20.72
N LEU A 105 28.19 3.91 -21.94
CA LEU A 105 28.32 2.76 -22.84
C LEU A 105 29.78 2.43 -23.14
N THR A 106 30.63 3.43 -23.40
CA THR A 106 32.06 3.22 -23.67
C THR A 106 32.79 2.60 -22.48
N ASN A 107 32.45 3.03 -21.26
CA ASN A 107 33.14 2.60 -20.04
C ASN A 107 32.68 1.23 -19.54
N ALA A 108 31.42 0.86 -19.78
CA ALA A 108 30.80 -0.28 -19.12
C ALA A 108 30.20 -1.33 -20.09
N VAL A 109 30.03 -1.02 -21.37
CA VAL A 109 29.47 -1.94 -22.39
C VAL A 109 30.41 -2.02 -23.59
N ASN A 110 31.22 -3.09 -23.63
CA ASN A 110 32.28 -3.27 -24.62
C ASN A 110 31.84 -2.97 -26.07
N GLY A 111 32.46 -1.95 -26.68
CA GLY A 111 32.24 -1.62 -28.09
C GLY A 111 30.83 -1.15 -28.43
N ALA A 112 30.05 -0.70 -27.44
CA ALA A 112 28.72 -0.14 -27.66
C ALA A 112 28.80 1.27 -28.27
N LEU A 113 28.08 1.46 -29.37
CA LEU A 113 27.98 2.72 -30.10
C LEU A 113 26.53 3.22 -30.05
N LEU A 114 26.35 4.39 -29.45
CA LEU A 114 25.11 5.13 -29.39
C LEU A 114 24.68 5.50 -30.82
N LYS A 115 23.47 5.09 -31.19
CA LYS A 115 22.84 5.54 -32.44
C LYS A 115 22.21 6.90 -32.23
N ARG A 116 21.34 7.02 -31.23
CA ARG A 116 20.65 8.28 -30.88
C ARG A 116 20.04 8.19 -29.48
N LYS A 117 20.10 9.30 -28.73
CA LYS A 117 19.24 9.56 -27.56
C LYS A 117 18.10 10.47 -28.00
N LEU A 118 16.89 10.14 -27.55
CA LEU A 118 15.67 10.91 -27.76
C LEU A 118 15.16 11.38 -26.39
N THR A 119 14.70 12.62 -26.32
CA THR A 119 14.03 13.19 -25.16
C THR A 119 12.73 13.81 -25.65
N VAL A 120 11.62 13.45 -25.01
CA VAL A 120 10.27 13.92 -25.35
C VAL A 120 9.57 14.41 -24.09
N GLN A 121 8.56 15.25 -24.26
CA GLN A 121 7.61 15.51 -23.18
C GLN A 121 6.68 14.31 -23.07
N CYS A 122 6.71 13.64 -21.93
CA CYS A 122 5.87 12.47 -21.67
C CYS A 122 4.65 12.77 -20.80
N ASP A 123 4.61 13.96 -20.18
CA ASP A 123 3.42 14.50 -19.54
C ASP A 123 3.03 15.81 -20.24
N SER A 124 1.77 15.93 -20.66
CA SER A 124 1.25 17.15 -21.32
C SER A 124 0.84 18.24 -20.33
N LYS A 125 0.75 17.90 -19.03
CA LYS A 125 0.32 18.80 -17.95
C LYS A 125 1.48 19.33 -17.11
N LYS A 126 2.67 18.72 -17.20
CA LYS A 126 3.90 19.11 -16.50
C LYS A 126 5.03 19.27 -17.51
N ASN A 127 6.03 20.11 -17.23
CA ASN A 127 7.21 20.33 -18.09
C ASN A 127 8.22 19.17 -18.05
N ASP A 128 7.68 17.96 -17.94
CA ASP A 128 8.40 16.75 -17.56
C ASP A 128 8.83 15.96 -18.78
N THR A 129 10.07 15.46 -18.73
CA THR A 129 10.72 14.83 -19.88
C THR A 129 11.04 13.38 -19.62
N CYS A 130 10.70 12.52 -20.59
CA CYS A 130 11.16 11.14 -20.65
C CYS A 130 12.23 11.03 -21.73
N SER A 131 13.16 10.11 -21.56
CA SER A 131 14.19 9.88 -22.57
C SER A 131 14.44 8.41 -22.79
N GLY A 132 14.89 8.07 -23.98
CA GLY A 132 15.40 6.74 -24.27
C GLY A 132 16.43 6.79 -25.37
N TYR A 133 17.18 5.72 -25.55
CA TYR A 133 18.20 5.66 -26.58
C TYR A 133 18.25 4.29 -27.24
N THR A 134 18.84 4.28 -28.43
CA THR A 134 19.21 3.06 -29.14
C THR A 134 20.72 3.03 -29.36
N ALA A 135 21.32 1.85 -29.29
CA ALA A 135 22.74 1.63 -29.51
C ALA A 135 22.99 0.24 -30.11
N VAL A 136 24.22 -0.02 -30.50
CA VAL A 136 24.66 -1.34 -30.97
C VAL A 136 26.00 -1.72 -30.35
N SER A 137 26.11 -2.94 -29.82
CA SER A 137 27.37 -3.56 -29.44
C SER A 137 27.70 -4.65 -30.45
N HIS A 138 28.71 -4.40 -31.29
CA HIS A 138 29.20 -5.40 -32.23
C HIS A 138 29.98 -6.52 -31.53
N PHE A 139 30.58 -6.22 -30.37
CA PHE A 139 31.27 -7.20 -29.54
C PHE A 139 30.27 -8.23 -28.98
N ASP A 140 29.17 -7.76 -28.41
CA ASP A 140 28.12 -8.62 -27.84
C ASP A 140 27.13 -9.13 -28.90
N ARG A 141 27.24 -8.66 -30.14
CA ARG A 141 26.27 -8.91 -31.22
C ARG A 141 24.83 -8.60 -30.80
N ALA A 142 24.64 -7.43 -30.19
CA ALA A 142 23.37 -6.98 -29.64
C ALA A 142 23.02 -5.55 -30.05
N VAL A 143 21.76 -5.34 -30.43
CA VAL A 143 21.13 -4.02 -30.46
C VAL A 143 20.61 -3.72 -29.06
N LEU A 144 20.83 -2.51 -28.59
CA LEU A 144 20.47 -2.07 -27.24
C LEU A 144 19.38 -1.01 -27.34
N VAL A 145 18.37 -1.13 -26.48
CA VAL A 145 17.38 -0.07 -26.26
C VAL A 145 17.15 0.09 -24.77
N SER A 146 17.14 1.34 -24.32
CA SER A 146 16.85 1.62 -22.93
C SER A 146 16.06 2.89 -22.74
N PHE A 147 15.27 2.88 -21.67
CA PHE A 147 14.34 3.92 -21.30
C PHE A 147 14.70 4.45 -19.92
N ARG A 148 14.73 5.76 -19.83
CA ARG A 148 14.67 6.51 -18.59
C ARG A 148 13.24 6.99 -18.44
N GLY A 149 12.71 6.84 -17.24
CA GLY A 149 11.50 7.53 -16.87
C GLY A 149 11.65 9.05 -16.87
N THR A 150 10.76 9.70 -16.14
CA THR A 150 10.65 11.14 -16.12
C THR A 150 11.75 11.79 -15.29
N SER A 151 12.23 12.98 -15.68
CA SER A 151 13.08 13.79 -14.81
C SER A 151 12.31 14.21 -13.56
N GLY A 152 12.66 13.66 -12.39
CA GLY A 152 11.89 13.87 -11.14
C GLY A 152 10.94 12.72 -10.80
N THR A 153 11.22 11.50 -11.26
CA THR A 153 10.43 10.28 -11.02
C THR A 153 10.05 10.02 -9.57
N GLU A 154 10.89 10.41 -8.60
CA GLU A 154 10.57 10.36 -7.17
C GLU A 154 9.33 11.24 -6.91
N GLN A 155 9.39 12.51 -7.30
CA GLN A 155 8.31 13.47 -7.17
C GLN A 155 7.05 13.11 -7.98
N LEU A 156 7.15 12.43 -9.12
CA LEU A 156 5.99 12.07 -9.97
C LEU A 156 5.24 10.83 -9.52
N ILE A 157 5.96 9.80 -9.08
CA ILE A 157 5.35 8.66 -8.43
C ILE A 157 4.76 9.14 -7.09
N GLU A 158 5.49 9.98 -6.33
CA GLU A 158 4.99 10.61 -5.10
C GLU A 158 3.72 11.45 -5.36
N GLU A 159 3.70 12.38 -6.31
CA GLU A 159 2.55 13.29 -6.56
C GLU A 159 1.37 12.63 -7.30
N GLY A 160 1.52 11.38 -7.75
CA GLY A 160 0.71 10.90 -8.87
C GLY A 160 0.29 9.44 -8.89
N VAL A 161 0.69 8.57 -7.94
CA VAL A 161 0.41 7.11 -8.00
C VAL A 161 -1.00 6.82 -8.47
N GLU A 162 -2.02 7.47 -7.93
CA GLU A 162 -3.38 7.21 -8.41
C GLU A 162 -3.70 7.90 -9.75
N SER A 163 -3.38 9.17 -9.98
CA SER A 163 -3.70 9.84 -11.26
C SER A 163 -2.98 9.24 -12.48
N ILE A 164 -1.79 8.67 -12.25
CA ILE A 164 -0.98 7.95 -13.23
C ILE A 164 -1.65 6.60 -13.54
N PHE A 165 -2.14 5.90 -12.52
CA PHE A 165 -2.52 4.48 -12.60
C PHE A 165 -4.02 4.16 -12.72
N LYS A 166 -4.86 5.12 -13.14
CA LYS A 166 -6.32 4.93 -13.27
C LYS A 166 -6.79 4.49 -14.65
N ALA A 167 -6.14 4.99 -15.69
CA ALA A 167 -6.55 4.71 -17.06
C ALA A 167 -5.65 3.63 -17.63
N LYS A 168 -6.24 2.52 -18.12
CA LYS A 168 -5.51 1.55 -18.94
C LYS A 168 -5.91 1.73 -20.40
N LYS A 169 -4.95 1.55 -21.30
CA LYS A 169 -5.16 1.56 -22.74
C LYS A 169 -4.98 0.15 -23.28
N SER A 170 -5.91 -0.25 -24.17
CA SER A 170 -5.76 -1.50 -24.90
C SER A 170 -4.44 -1.50 -25.65
N PHE A 171 -3.67 -2.57 -25.43
CA PHE A 171 -2.34 -2.69 -25.96
C PHE A 171 -2.30 -3.77 -27.03
N VAL A 172 -1.68 -3.46 -28.17
CA VAL A 172 -1.60 -4.37 -29.32
C VAL A 172 -0.87 -5.68 -29.00
N GLY A 173 0.01 -5.67 -27.99
CA GLY A 173 0.65 -6.88 -27.45
C GLY A 173 -0.32 -7.86 -26.80
N GLY A 174 -1.46 -7.38 -26.29
CA GLY A 174 -2.44 -8.11 -25.50
C GLY A 174 -2.78 -7.35 -24.21
N GLY A 175 -4.03 -7.51 -23.74
CA GLY A 175 -4.53 -6.86 -22.53
C GLY A 175 -4.56 -5.33 -22.58
N ASN A 176 -4.50 -4.73 -21.40
CA ASN A 176 -4.44 -3.29 -21.22
C ASN A 176 -3.22 -2.90 -20.38
N VAL A 177 -2.55 -1.84 -20.81
CA VAL A 177 -1.36 -1.28 -20.15
C VAL A 177 -1.75 0.05 -19.55
N ASP A 178 -1.13 0.43 -18.45
CA ASP A 178 -1.30 1.76 -17.89
C ASP A 178 -1.11 2.88 -18.93
N ALA A 179 -2.02 3.85 -18.95
CA ALA A 179 -2.07 4.91 -19.95
C ALA A 179 -0.84 5.81 -19.90
N TYR A 180 -0.30 6.07 -18.70
CA TYR A 180 0.89 6.92 -18.56
C TYR A 180 2.12 6.21 -19.12
N PHE A 181 2.32 4.94 -18.78
CA PHE A 181 3.41 4.14 -19.34
C PHE A 181 3.28 4.00 -20.86
N TYR A 182 2.05 3.76 -21.33
CA TYR A 182 1.73 3.67 -22.75
C TYR A 182 2.10 4.97 -23.47
N ASP A 183 1.64 6.12 -23.00
CA ASP A 183 1.84 7.40 -23.68
C ASP A 183 3.30 7.82 -23.68
N ALA A 184 4.01 7.65 -22.56
CA ALA A 184 5.44 7.91 -22.47
C ALA A 184 6.24 7.05 -23.46
N PHE A 185 5.92 5.75 -23.53
CA PHE A 185 6.55 4.83 -24.49
C PHE A 185 6.25 5.25 -25.94
N TYR A 186 4.99 5.48 -26.30
CA TYR A 186 4.62 5.81 -27.68
C TYR A 186 5.14 7.18 -28.12
N ALA A 187 5.31 8.14 -27.19
CA ALA A 187 5.97 9.41 -27.49
C ALA A 187 7.41 9.19 -27.99
N LEU A 188 8.21 8.38 -27.28
CA LEU A 188 9.57 8.03 -27.73
C LEU A 188 9.59 7.16 -28.98
N TRP A 189 8.69 6.17 -29.04
CA TRP A 189 8.55 5.26 -30.17
C TRP A 189 8.32 6.03 -31.48
N ASN A 190 7.37 6.97 -31.45
CA ASN A 190 6.97 7.79 -32.60
C ASN A 190 7.93 8.95 -32.87
N ALA A 191 8.72 9.40 -31.89
CA ALA A 191 9.77 10.40 -32.09
C ALA A 191 10.98 9.87 -32.91
N GLY A 192 10.96 8.60 -33.30
CA GLY A 192 11.93 7.99 -34.21
C GLY A 192 12.70 6.81 -33.62
N MET A 193 12.41 6.41 -32.38
CA MET A 193 13.06 5.23 -31.80
C MET A 193 12.74 3.96 -32.60
N ARG A 194 11.51 3.85 -33.12
CA ARG A 194 11.12 2.77 -34.03
C ARG A 194 12.04 2.69 -35.25
N ASP A 195 12.31 3.83 -35.88
CA ASP A 195 13.10 3.89 -37.11
C ASP A 195 14.57 3.57 -36.84
N ASP A 196 15.10 3.99 -35.69
CA ASP A 196 16.45 3.61 -35.25
C ASP A 196 16.56 2.09 -35.07
N LEU A 197 15.59 1.47 -34.40
CA LEU A 197 15.57 0.01 -34.20
C LEU A 197 15.48 -0.75 -35.54
N LEU A 198 14.61 -0.31 -36.46
CA LEU A 198 14.50 -0.92 -37.79
C LEU A 198 15.80 -0.76 -38.58
N THR A 199 16.45 0.40 -38.50
CA THR A 199 17.73 0.65 -39.15
C THR A 199 18.83 -0.26 -38.59
N LEU A 200 18.92 -0.35 -37.26
CA LEU A 200 19.90 -1.20 -36.58
C LEU A 200 19.66 -2.68 -36.86
N LYS A 201 18.38 -3.12 -36.92
CA LYS A 201 18.01 -4.49 -37.32
C LYS A 201 18.41 -4.81 -38.75
N ALA A 202 18.12 -3.91 -39.69
CA ALA A 202 18.47 -4.10 -41.10
C ALA A 202 19.99 -4.21 -41.29
N ALA A 203 20.76 -3.39 -40.57
CA ALA A 203 22.22 -3.46 -40.59
C ALA A 203 22.79 -4.69 -39.86
N ASN A 204 22.06 -5.25 -38.88
CA ASN A 204 22.53 -6.34 -38.03
C ASN A 204 21.44 -7.43 -37.84
N PRO A 205 21.08 -8.18 -38.91
CA PRO A 205 19.92 -9.07 -38.89
C PRO A 205 20.04 -10.22 -37.88
N ASP A 206 21.24 -10.68 -37.55
CA ASP A 206 21.46 -11.81 -36.65
C ASP A 206 21.59 -11.43 -35.16
N TYR A 207 21.61 -10.14 -34.86
CA TYR A 207 21.90 -9.63 -33.51
C TYR A 207 20.69 -9.83 -32.58
N GLU A 208 21.00 -10.07 -31.31
CA GLU A 208 19.99 -10.02 -30.24
C GLU A 208 19.49 -8.58 -30.05
N LEU A 209 18.35 -8.43 -29.40
CA LEU A 209 17.87 -7.16 -28.85
C LEU A 209 17.90 -7.24 -27.33
N TRP A 210 18.62 -6.33 -26.69
CA TRP A 210 18.62 -6.16 -25.24
C TRP A 210 17.82 -4.93 -24.86
N VAL A 211 16.80 -5.14 -24.04
CA VAL A 211 15.85 -4.12 -23.60
C VAL A 211 16.04 -3.90 -22.10
N ALA A 212 16.29 -2.66 -21.69
CA ALA A 212 16.52 -2.33 -20.28
C ALA A 212 15.80 -1.07 -19.84
N GLY A 213 15.52 -0.97 -18.55
CA GLY A 213 14.98 0.23 -17.94
C GLY A 213 14.95 0.13 -16.43
N HIS A 214 15.03 1.28 -15.77
CA HIS A 214 14.91 1.43 -14.33
C HIS A 214 13.64 2.21 -13.99
N SER A 215 12.96 1.85 -12.90
CA SER A 215 11.74 2.52 -12.44
C SER A 215 10.65 2.55 -13.51
N LEU A 216 10.04 3.70 -13.79
CA LEU A 216 9.16 3.96 -14.92
C LEU A 216 9.74 3.48 -16.27
N GLY A 217 11.05 3.63 -16.48
CA GLY A 217 11.72 3.12 -17.67
C GLY A 217 11.63 1.60 -17.81
N GLY A 218 11.52 0.87 -16.69
CA GLY A 218 11.24 -0.57 -16.67
C GLY A 218 9.88 -0.91 -17.26
N ALA A 219 8.83 -0.14 -16.95
CA ALA A 219 7.51 -0.37 -17.52
C ALA A 219 7.51 -0.13 -19.04
N MET A 220 8.17 0.95 -19.49
CA MET A 220 8.36 1.25 -20.92
C MET A 220 9.17 0.17 -21.64
N ALA A 221 10.20 -0.39 -20.98
CA ALA A 221 10.96 -1.54 -21.47
C ALA A 221 10.08 -2.77 -21.65
N SER A 222 9.19 -3.07 -20.70
CA SER A 222 8.21 -4.16 -20.78
C SER A 222 7.28 -3.99 -22.00
N ILE A 223 6.74 -2.80 -22.20
CA ILE A 223 5.89 -2.47 -23.35
C ILE A 223 6.68 -2.64 -24.67
N CYS A 224 7.90 -2.10 -24.73
CA CYS A 224 8.77 -2.18 -25.90
C CYS A 224 9.08 -3.63 -26.32
N ALA A 225 9.53 -4.46 -25.37
CA ALA A 225 9.89 -5.85 -25.64
C ALA A 225 8.67 -6.64 -26.17
N THR A 226 7.51 -6.44 -25.55
CA THR A 226 6.26 -7.08 -25.95
C THR A 226 5.85 -6.67 -27.36
N LEU A 227 5.87 -5.35 -27.65
CA LEU A 227 5.50 -4.82 -28.95
C LEU A 227 6.40 -5.36 -30.06
N ILE A 228 7.71 -5.39 -29.82
CA ILE A 228 8.71 -5.82 -30.79
C ILE A 228 8.51 -7.28 -31.21
N VAL A 229 8.24 -8.18 -30.26
CA VAL A 229 7.97 -9.58 -30.59
C VAL A 229 6.59 -9.72 -31.23
N LYS A 230 5.57 -9.01 -30.71
CA LYS A 230 4.21 -9.04 -31.28
C LYS A 230 4.19 -8.61 -32.76
N LEU A 231 4.98 -7.60 -33.12
CA LEU A 231 5.10 -7.09 -34.49
C LEU A 231 6.10 -7.89 -35.34
N ASN A 232 6.65 -9.00 -34.83
CA ASN A 232 7.66 -9.82 -35.49
C ASN A 232 8.92 -9.04 -35.95
N MET A 233 9.28 -7.97 -35.24
CA MET A 233 10.52 -7.23 -35.53
C MET A 233 11.75 -8.03 -35.08
N TRP A 234 11.62 -8.75 -33.97
CA TRP A 234 12.54 -9.79 -33.51
C TRP A 234 11.76 -11.02 -33.06
N THR A 235 12.39 -12.19 -33.14
CA THR A 235 11.82 -13.42 -32.56
C THR A 235 12.01 -13.43 -31.05
N ALA A 236 11.11 -14.09 -30.32
CA ALA A 236 11.15 -14.22 -28.85
C ALA A 236 12.53 -14.71 -28.34
N ALA A 237 13.15 -15.65 -29.04
CA ALA A 237 14.46 -16.21 -28.68
C ALA A 237 15.64 -15.21 -28.84
N LYS A 238 15.43 -14.09 -29.54
CA LYS A 238 16.44 -13.05 -29.80
C LYS A 238 16.22 -11.79 -28.96
N VAL A 239 15.17 -11.73 -28.12
CA VAL A 239 14.90 -10.59 -27.25
C VAL A 239 15.22 -10.98 -25.81
N LYS A 240 16.04 -10.16 -25.14
CA LYS A 240 16.33 -10.27 -23.71
C LYS A 240 15.93 -8.96 -23.03
N MET A 241 14.96 -9.05 -22.13
CA MET A 241 14.55 -7.90 -21.31
C MET A 241 14.96 -8.11 -19.87
N VAL A 242 15.59 -7.09 -19.29
CA VAL A 242 15.86 -7.03 -17.85
C VAL A 242 15.61 -5.61 -17.35
N THR A 243 14.80 -5.49 -16.31
CA THR A 243 14.41 -4.19 -15.73
C THR A 243 14.76 -4.12 -14.25
N PHE A 244 14.90 -2.92 -13.70
CA PHE A 244 15.24 -2.68 -12.30
C PHE A 244 14.13 -1.87 -11.64
N GLY A 245 13.57 -2.37 -10.52
CA GLY A 245 12.51 -1.67 -9.79
C GLY A 245 11.29 -1.37 -10.66
N GLN A 246 10.91 -2.29 -11.55
CA GLN A 246 9.81 -2.05 -12.49
C GLN A 246 8.46 -2.12 -11.74
N PRO A 247 7.59 -1.09 -11.87
CA PRO A 247 6.22 -1.11 -11.33
C PRO A 247 5.29 -2.07 -12.10
N ARG A 248 4.14 -2.42 -11.52
CA ARG A 248 3.13 -3.22 -12.24
C ARG A 248 2.64 -2.43 -13.45
N THR A 249 2.67 -3.04 -14.63
CA THR A 249 2.60 -2.28 -15.90
C THR A 249 1.22 -2.33 -16.56
N GLY A 250 0.43 -3.37 -16.31
CA GLY A 250 -0.86 -3.56 -16.94
C GLY A 250 -1.74 -4.56 -16.21
N ASP A 251 -2.84 -4.94 -16.83
CA ASP A 251 -3.74 -5.96 -16.32
C ASP A 251 -3.18 -7.39 -16.47
N MET A 252 -3.92 -8.37 -15.96
CA MET A 252 -3.53 -9.78 -16.05
C MET A 252 -3.38 -10.25 -17.50
N ALA A 253 -4.27 -9.81 -18.39
CA ALA A 253 -4.21 -10.18 -19.81
C ALA A 253 -2.94 -9.64 -20.49
N TYR A 254 -2.46 -8.46 -20.09
CA TYR A 254 -1.18 -7.93 -20.53
C TYR A 254 -0.02 -8.78 -19.99
N ALA A 255 -0.05 -9.13 -18.70
CA ALA A 255 1.00 -9.93 -18.07
C ALA A 255 1.11 -11.33 -18.71
N GLU A 256 -0.03 -12.01 -18.93
CA GLU A 256 -0.12 -13.28 -19.66
C GLU A 256 0.41 -13.16 -21.11
N ALA A 257 -0.01 -12.10 -21.81
CA ALA A 257 0.46 -11.86 -23.18
C ALA A 257 1.97 -11.63 -23.22
N HIS A 258 2.51 -10.85 -22.28
CA HIS A 258 3.94 -10.58 -22.13
C HIS A 258 4.73 -11.87 -21.93
N ASP A 259 4.33 -12.70 -20.96
CA ASP A 259 4.94 -14.00 -20.67
C ASP A 259 4.86 -14.98 -21.85
N SER A 260 3.75 -14.96 -22.61
CA SER A 260 3.58 -15.84 -23.76
C SER A 260 4.50 -15.48 -24.93
N LEU A 261 4.82 -14.19 -25.07
CA LEU A 261 5.60 -13.65 -26.19
C LEU A 261 7.11 -13.69 -25.92
N LEU A 262 7.56 -13.56 -24.67
CA LEU A 262 8.98 -13.41 -24.34
C LEU A 262 9.56 -14.65 -23.66
N TYR A 263 10.75 -15.08 -24.10
CA TYR A 263 11.45 -16.21 -23.47
C TYR A 263 12.37 -15.75 -22.33
N TYR A 264 12.86 -14.50 -22.41
CA TYR A 264 13.78 -13.91 -21.46
C TYR A 264 13.26 -12.53 -21.06
N SER A 265 12.53 -12.48 -19.96
CA SER A 265 11.99 -11.26 -19.36
C SER A 265 12.10 -11.38 -17.85
N TYR A 266 12.87 -10.50 -17.23
CA TYR A 266 13.14 -10.53 -15.78
C TYR A 266 13.06 -9.14 -15.17
N ARG A 267 12.37 -9.02 -14.02
CA ARG A 267 12.51 -7.85 -13.16
C ARG A 267 13.49 -8.13 -12.04
N LEU A 268 14.40 -7.22 -11.79
CA LEU A 268 15.23 -7.23 -10.58
C LEU A 268 14.60 -6.32 -9.54
N VAL A 269 14.53 -6.83 -8.32
CA VAL A 269 14.02 -6.11 -7.15
C VAL A 269 15.08 -6.18 -6.06
N HIS A 270 15.47 -5.02 -5.56
CA HIS A 270 16.45 -4.91 -4.48
C HIS A 270 15.73 -4.79 -3.14
N GLN A 271 15.95 -5.76 -2.25
CA GLN A 271 15.39 -5.82 -0.89
C GLN A 271 13.90 -5.44 -0.87
N ASN A 272 13.58 -4.32 -0.26
CA ASN A 272 12.25 -3.81 -0.01
C ASN A 272 11.89 -2.60 -0.90
N ASP A 273 12.48 -2.51 -2.10
CA ASP A 273 12.14 -1.49 -3.11
C ASP A 273 10.61 -1.34 -3.26
N LEU A 274 10.10 -0.14 -2.98
CA LEU A 274 8.67 0.18 -3.03
C LEU A 274 8.06 0.08 -4.43
N VAL A 275 8.81 0.43 -5.48
CA VAL A 275 8.23 0.68 -6.81
C VAL A 275 7.63 -0.56 -7.48
N PRO A 276 8.21 -1.76 -7.37
CA PRO A 276 7.56 -3.00 -7.77
C PRO A 276 6.19 -3.24 -7.11
N HIS A 277 5.90 -2.65 -5.95
CA HIS A 277 4.65 -2.88 -5.25
C HIS A 277 3.53 -1.92 -5.65
N ILE A 278 3.79 -0.99 -6.59
CA ILE A 278 2.81 -0.05 -7.13
C ILE A 278 2.60 -0.24 -8.64
N PRO A 279 1.37 -0.01 -9.16
CA PRO A 279 0.10 0.04 -8.43
C PRO A 279 -0.16 -1.23 -7.62
N PRO A 280 -0.92 -1.16 -6.51
CA PRO A 280 -1.27 -2.34 -5.75
C PRO A 280 -2.14 -3.30 -6.57
N LYS A 281 -1.99 -4.60 -6.35
CA LYS A 281 -2.91 -5.64 -6.87
C LYS A 281 -4.21 -5.57 -6.07
N ILE A 282 -5.31 -5.13 -6.68
CA ILE A 282 -6.63 -5.05 -6.04
C ILE A 282 -7.35 -6.40 -6.22
N ILE A 283 -7.42 -7.18 -5.14
CA ILE A 283 -7.88 -8.59 -5.20
C ILE A 283 -9.40 -8.70 -5.39
N ASN A 284 -10.17 -7.67 -5.00
CA ASN A 284 -11.63 -7.66 -5.07
C ASN A 284 -12.20 -7.16 -6.42
N ASN A 285 -11.34 -6.73 -7.37
CA ASN A 285 -11.77 -6.29 -8.70
C ASN A 285 -10.78 -6.76 -9.78
N TRP A 286 -10.95 -8.01 -10.22
CA TRP A 286 -10.04 -8.68 -11.16
C TRP A 286 -9.94 -7.94 -12.50
N PHE A 287 -10.99 -7.23 -12.90
CA PHE A 287 -11.05 -6.49 -14.17
C PHE A 287 -10.28 -5.17 -14.15
N ASP A 288 -9.90 -4.66 -12.96
CA ASP A 288 -9.21 -3.37 -12.84
C ASP A 288 -7.88 -3.45 -12.07
N SER A 289 -7.45 -4.65 -11.69
CA SER A 289 -6.21 -4.87 -10.97
C SER A 289 -4.98 -4.83 -11.88
N TYR A 290 -3.83 -4.51 -11.29
CA TYR A 290 -2.53 -4.54 -11.95
C TYR A 290 -1.77 -5.82 -11.63
N TYR A 291 -1.07 -6.34 -12.63
CA TYR A 291 -0.31 -7.57 -12.53
C TYR A 291 1.12 -7.36 -13.03
N HIS A 292 2.02 -8.05 -12.35
CA HIS A 292 3.35 -8.26 -12.82
C HIS A 292 3.41 -9.37 -13.88
N HIS A 293 4.34 -9.25 -14.83
CA HIS A 293 4.81 -10.42 -15.57
C HIS A 293 5.61 -11.36 -14.64
N ARG A 294 5.79 -12.62 -15.01
CA ARG A 294 6.06 -13.68 -14.02
C ARG A 294 7.40 -13.61 -13.30
N TYR A 295 8.49 -13.37 -14.02
CA TYR A 295 9.81 -13.62 -13.44
C TYR A 295 10.36 -12.42 -12.69
N GLU A 296 10.55 -12.61 -11.39
CA GLU A 296 11.27 -11.71 -10.51
C GLU A 296 12.60 -12.36 -10.07
N ILE A 297 13.65 -11.55 -10.05
CA ILE A 297 14.94 -11.84 -9.43
C ILE A 297 15.05 -10.94 -8.20
N TRP A 298 14.83 -11.51 -7.03
CA TRP A 298 14.81 -10.77 -5.79
C TRP A 298 16.14 -10.92 -5.05
N TYR A 299 16.76 -9.80 -4.74
CA TYR A 299 17.96 -9.75 -3.91
C TYR A 299 17.56 -9.26 -2.52
N ASP A 300 17.37 -10.18 -1.59
CA ASP A 300 17.07 -9.94 -0.16
C ASP A 300 18.29 -9.42 0.65
N ASN A 301 19.27 -8.85 -0.05
CA ASN A 301 20.55 -8.41 0.48
C ASN A 301 21.01 -7.18 -0.30
N ASN A 302 22.13 -6.59 0.12
CA ASN A 302 22.72 -5.38 -0.48
C ASN A 302 23.27 -5.54 -1.93
N MET A 303 22.97 -6.65 -2.60
CA MET A 303 23.43 -7.03 -3.94
C MET A 303 24.96 -7.05 -4.13
N ALA A 304 25.74 -7.10 -3.04
CA ALA A 304 27.21 -7.19 -3.14
C ALA A 304 27.69 -8.57 -3.64
N THR A 305 26.86 -9.59 -3.46
CA THR A 305 27.11 -10.97 -3.91
C THR A 305 26.10 -11.38 -4.97
N SER A 306 26.34 -12.51 -5.63
CA SER A 306 25.40 -13.13 -6.58
C SER A 306 24.36 -14.03 -5.88
N SER A 307 23.95 -13.67 -4.67
CA SER A 307 22.91 -14.38 -3.91
C SER A 307 21.57 -13.73 -4.19
N PHE A 308 20.66 -14.45 -4.85
CA PHE A 308 19.32 -13.97 -5.20
C PHE A 308 18.33 -15.13 -5.22
N GLN A 309 17.06 -14.82 -5.05
CA GLN A 309 15.93 -15.74 -5.22
C GLN A 309 15.30 -15.53 -6.59
N VAL A 310 15.03 -16.63 -7.29
CA VAL A 310 14.23 -16.61 -8.53
C VAL A 310 12.78 -16.89 -8.17
N CYS A 311 11.89 -15.99 -8.55
CA CYS A 311 10.46 -16.10 -8.35
C CYS A 311 9.84 -16.42 -9.69
N ASP A 312 9.27 -17.62 -9.80
CA ASP A 312 8.68 -18.18 -11.02
C ASP A 312 7.16 -18.04 -11.06
N ARG A 313 6.63 -17.17 -10.20
CA ARG A 313 5.22 -16.86 -10.03
C ARG A 313 5.01 -15.35 -10.11
N SER A 314 3.98 -14.95 -10.85
CA SER A 314 3.54 -13.55 -10.88
C SER A 314 3.04 -13.13 -9.50
N ASP A 315 3.58 -12.05 -8.94
CA ASP A 315 3.08 -11.43 -7.72
C ASP A 315 2.95 -12.36 -6.48
N ALA A 316 3.70 -13.46 -6.41
CA ALA A 316 3.60 -14.39 -5.28
C ALA A 316 4.19 -13.82 -3.98
N ASN A 317 3.53 -14.10 -2.86
CA ASN A 317 3.94 -13.70 -1.51
C ASN A 317 5.11 -14.55 -0.96
N ILE A 318 6.13 -14.76 -1.78
CA ILE A 318 7.31 -15.60 -1.48
C ILE A 318 8.64 -14.87 -1.75
N CYS A 319 8.60 -13.72 -2.42
CA CYS A 319 9.75 -12.89 -2.78
C CYS A 319 9.60 -11.46 -2.25
N SER A 320 9.82 -10.40 -3.04
CA SER A 320 9.67 -9.03 -2.57
C SER A 320 8.29 -8.74 -1.98
N ASN A 321 7.22 -9.40 -2.43
CA ASN A 321 5.88 -9.27 -1.84
C ASN A 321 5.78 -9.82 -0.39
N THR A 322 6.83 -10.45 0.15
CA THR A 322 6.94 -10.77 1.59
C THR A 322 7.36 -9.57 2.42
N GLN A 323 7.93 -8.54 1.79
CA GLN A 323 8.43 -7.36 2.47
C GLN A 323 7.27 -6.45 2.83
N THR A 324 7.22 -6.06 4.11
CA THR A 324 6.19 -5.16 4.63
C THR A 324 6.75 -3.76 4.94
N ASP A 325 8.04 -3.68 5.25
CA ASP A 325 8.77 -2.43 5.44
C ASP A 325 9.37 -2.07 4.09
N LEU A 326 8.65 -1.34 3.23
CA LEU A 326 9.12 -0.95 1.88
C LEU A 326 10.09 0.25 1.98
N SER A 327 10.83 0.58 0.92
CA SER A 327 11.77 1.71 0.92
C SER A 327 12.07 2.27 -0.47
N TRP A 328 12.26 3.59 -0.52
CA TRP A 328 12.79 4.31 -1.69
C TRP A 328 14.31 4.23 -1.84
N ASP A 329 15.05 4.09 -0.75
CA ASP A 329 16.51 4.06 -0.79
C ASP A 329 17.02 2.87 -1.63
N GLU A 330 16.35 1.72 -1.48
CA GLU A 330 16.67 0.53 -2.26
C GLU A 330 16.21 0.62 -3.72
N HIS A 331 15.25 1.50 -4.02
CA HIS A 331 14.81 1.75 -5.40
C HIS A 331 15.90 2.42 -6.24
N THR A 332 16.69 3.32 -5.65
CA THR A 332 17.71 4.09 -6.38
C THR A 332 19.03 3.35 -6.49
N HIS A 333 19.28 2.36 -5.62
CA HIS A 333 20.56 1.67 -5.52
C HIS A 333 20.48 0.23 -6.01
N TYR A 334 21.28 -0.12 -7.02
CA TYR A 334 21.41 -1.50 -7.50
C TYR A 334 22.89 -1.86 -7.62
N PHE A 335 23.28 -3.00 -7.08
CA PHE A 335 24.67 -3.50 -7.12
C PHE A 335 25.73 -2.51 -6.57
N GLY A 336 25.34 -1.72 -5.57
CA GLY A 336 26.24 -0.77 -4.88
C GLY A 336 26.45 0.56 -5.61
N VAL A 337 25.64 0.86 -6.62
CA VAL A 337 25.64 2.17 -7.31
C VAL A 337 24.23 2.76 -7.31
N ASP A 338 24.16 4.09 -7.19
CA ASP A 338 22.97 4.85 -7.54
C ASP A 338 22.82 4.85 -9.07
N VAL A 339 21.75 4.25 -9.58
CA VAL A 339 21.56 3.97 -11.00
C VAL A 339 21.59 5.26 -11.84
N SER A 340 20.94 6.33 -11.35
CA SER A 340 20.84 7.59 -12.08
C SER A 340 22.17 8.33 -12.06
N ASN A 341 22.71 8.56 -10.87
CA ASN A 341 23.94 9.31 -10.67
C ASN A 341 25.15 8.62 -11.32
N TRP A 342 25.22 7.30 -11.24
CA TRP A 342 26.27 6.53 -11.89
C TRP A 342 26.19 6.61 -13.41
N GLY A 343 24.96 6.57 -13.96
CA GLY A 343 24.70 6.82 -15.38
C GLY A 343 25.22 8.18 -15.83
N ASP A 344 24.82 9.25 -15.14
CA ASP A 344 25.24 10.63 -15.42
C ASP A 344 26.75 10.84 -15.33
N GLN A 345 27.43 10.11 -14.44
CA GLN A 345 28.89 10.12 -14.31
C GLN A 345 29.61 9.25 -15.36
N GLY A 346 28.88 8.69 -16.33
CA GLY A 346 29.45 7.89 -17.40
C GLY A 346 29.86 6.49 -16.96
N CYS A 347 29.16 5.91 -15.97
CA CYS A 347 29.33 4.54 -15.50
C CYS A 347 30.78 4.14 -15.19
N THR A 348 31.57 5.08 -14.66
CA THR A 348 32.94 4.80 -14.25
C THR A 348 32.95 3.79 -13.10
N PRO A 349 33.93 2.88 -13.04
CA PRO A 349 34.09 2.00 -11.88
C PRO A 349 34.10 2.85 -10.59
N PRO A 350 33.36 2.46 -9.53
CA PRO A 350 33.39 3.17 -8.27
C PRO A 350 34.84 3.35 -7.81
N ALA A 351 35.20 4.55 -7.34
CA ALA A 351 36.57 4.93 -7.01
C ALA A 351 37.15 4.06 -5.87
N SER A 352 37.72 2.92 -6.25
CA SER A 352 38.43 1.95 -5.42
C SER A 352 37.61 1.28 -4.29
N SER A 353 37.97 0.02 -4.08
CA SER A 353 37.87 -0.81 -2.90
C SER A 353 38.45 -0.17 -1.61
N ARG A 354 38.02 1.04 -1.30
CA ARG A 354 38.22 1.76 -0.03
C ARG A 354 36.89 2.38 0.38
N MET A 355 35.85 1.53 0.47
CA MET A 355 34.76 1.82 1.38
C MET A 355 35.36 1.79 2.79
N THR A 356 35.75 2.96 3.29
CA THR A 356 35.55 3.21 4.72
C THR A 356 34.08 2.93 4.97
N GLU A 357 33.79 1.90 5.76
CA GLU A 357 32.52 1.78 6.47
C GLU A 357 32.14 3.18 6.93
N LYS A 358 31.16 3.80 6.27
CA LYS A 358 30.32 4.75 6.98
C LYS A 358 29.53 3.87 7.93
N SER A 359 30.11 3.66 9.11
CA SER A 359 29.44 3.10 10.26
C SER A 359 28.22 3.97 10.54
N HIS A 360 27.07 3.57 10.01
CA HIS A 360 25.80 3.86 10.69
C HIS A 360 25.96 3.33 12.12
N PRO A 361 25.66 4.13 13.16
CA PRO A 361 25.97 3.76 14.53
C PRO A 361 25.08 2.60 15.01
N ARG A 362 25.47 1.36 14.69
CA ARG A 362 25.10 0.14 15.44
C ARG A 362 25.89 0.07 16.75
N LYS A 363 25.78 1.11 17.58
CA LYS A 363 26.22 1.11 18.98
C LYS A 363 25.14 1.74 19.85
N ILE A 364 24.08 0.97 20.10
CA ILE A 364 23.47 0.66 21.41
C ILE A 364 22.37 -0.38 21.10
N PHE A 365 22.73 -1.63 20.80
CA PHE A 365 21.79 -2.77 20.93
C PHE A 365 22.48 -4.14 21.06
N ASN A 366 23.80 -4.17 21.31
CA ASN A 366 24.53 -5.40 21.67
C ASN A 366 24.93 -5.45 23.15
N ARG A 367 24.20 -4.73 24.02
CA ARG A 367 24.33 -4.85 25.48
C ARG A 367 23.09 -5.42 26.18
N ILE A 368 22.09 -5.88 25.43
CA ILE A 368 20.88 -6.53 25.99
C ILE A 368 20.71 -7.98 25.48
N PHE A 369 21.34 -8.39 24.36
CA PHE A 369 21.21 -9.74 23.81
C PHE A 369 22.31 -10.75 24.20
N ASN A 370 23.04 -10.51 25.31
CA ASN A 370 24.00 -11.48 25.86
C ASN A 370 23.60 -12.08 27.22
N ASN A 371 22.34 -11.92 27.65
CA ASN A 371 21.81 -12.57 28.86
C ASN A 371 20.72 -13.64 28.63
N ALA A 372 20.41 -14.01 27.38
CA ALA A 372 19.41 -15.05 27.09
C ALA A 372 20.03 -16.40 26.64
N LYS A 373 21.27 -16.70 27.06
CA LYS A 373 21.94 -18.01 26.85
C LYS A 373 22.41 -18.68 28.15
N LYS A 374 21.86 -18.27 29.30
CA LYS A 374 21.96 -19.00 30.56
C LYS A 374 20.55 -19.17 31.11
N PHE A 375 19.90 -20.28 30.77
CA PHE A 375 18.92 -21.02 31.58
C PHE A 375 18.36 -22.14 30.71
N LYS A 376 19.23 -23.11 30.40
CA LYS A 376 18.81 -24.51 30.23
C LYS A 376 19.48 -25.30 31.33
N ASN A 377 18.66 -26.11 32.00
CA ASN A 377 18.99 -27.16 32.97
C ASN A 377 19.10 -26.74 34.44
N ALA A 378 17.97 -26.85 35.15
CA ALA A 378 17.89 -27.57 36.42
C ALA A 378 16.46 -28.10 36.61
N ASP A 379 16.38 -29.36 36.99
CA ASP A 379 15.22 -30.25 37.01
C ASP A 379 14.21 -30.06 38.16
N MET A 380 13.05 -30.71 37.96
CA MET A 380 12.28 -31.52 38.93
C MET A 380 11.13 -30.92 39.78
N HIS A 381 9.95 -31.49 39.48
CA HIS A 381 8.81 -31.86 40.33
C HIS A 381 7.92 -30.79 40.99
N PHE A 382 6.65 -30.76 40.55
CA PHE A 382 5.46 -30.99 41.39
C PHE A 382 4.22 -31.12 40.48
N HIS A 383 3.86 -32.31 39.99
CA HIS A 383 2.74 -33.10 40.55
C HIS A 383 1.91 -32.37 41.62
N GLN A 384 0.85 -31.69 41.19
CA GLN A 384 -0.51 -31.68 41.77
C GLN A 384 -1.26 -30.45 41.25
N LEU A 385 -2.22 -30.67 40.35
CA LEU A 385 -3.49 -29.94 40.17
C LEU A 385 -4.08 -30.25 38.78
N ILE A 386 -4.30 -31.55 38.53
CA ILE A 386 -5.27 -32.04 37.55
C ILE A 386 -6.07 -33.10 38.28
N LEU A 387 -7.35 -32.79 38.54
CA LEU A 387 -8.48 -33.66 38.94
C LEU A 387 -9.31 -32.95 40.01
N GLY A 388 -10.19 -32.08 39.55
CA GLY A 388 -11.23 -31.45 40.36
C GLY A 388 -12.31 -30.88 39.47
N PHE A 389 -13.40 -31.64 39.33
CA PHE A 389 -14.72 -31.20 38.91
C PHE A 389 -15.04 -31.14 37.41
N ILE A 390 -15.26 -32.34 36.86
CA ILE A 390 -16.49 -32.65 36.11
C ILE A 390 -17.67 -32.70 37.11
N LEU A 391 -18.84 -32.22 36.69
CA LEU A 391 -20.17 -32.21 37.36
C LEU A 391 -20.48 -31.05 38.32
N PHE A 392 -21.02 -29.96 37.76
CA PHE A 392 -22.35 -29.46 38.11
C PHE A 392 -22.90 -28.61 36.96
N VAL A 393 -23.85 -29.17 36.22
CA VAL A 393 -24.76 -28.45 35.31
C VAL A 393 -25.75 -27.70 36.19
N SER A 394 -25.97 -26.40 35.95
CA SER A 394 -27.29 -25.84 35.62
C SER A 394 -27.34 -24.31 35.73
N VAL A 395 -28.04 -23.73 34.74
CA VAL A 395 -28.65 -22.39 34.68
C VAL A 395 -27.72 -21.23 34.35
N LEU A 396 -27.61 -20.92 33.05
CA LEU A 396 -28.06 -19.67 32.40
C LEU A 396 -27.85 -19.82 30.86
N PRO A 397 -28.66 -19.15 30.02
CA PRO A 397 -29.22 -19.76 28.81
C PRO A 397 -28.26 -19.73 27.62
N THR A 398 -28.06 -20.90 27.04
CA THR A 398 -27.64 -21.09 25.66
C THR A 398 -28.77 -20.67 24.72
N SER A 399 -28.53 -19.66 23.89
CA SER A 399 -29.15 -19.54 22.57
C SER A 399 -28.07 -19.47 21.50
N PHE A 400 -27.30 -20.54 21.38
CA PHE A 400 -26.69 -20.88 20.10
C PHE A 400 -27.81 -21.38 19.18
N ALA A 401 -28.34 -20.48 18.36
CA ALA A 401 -29.23 -20.87 17.28
C ALA A 401 -28.41 -21.70 16.28
N LYS A 402 -28.72 -23.00 16.19
CA LYS A 402 -28.33 -23.85 15.06
C LYS A 402 -28.93 -23.24 13.79
N CYS A 403 -28.11 -22.94 12.79
CA CYS A 403 -28.60 -22.69 11.43
C CYS A 403 -29.13 -24.02 10.88
N GLY A 404 -30.43 -24.12 10.63
CA GLY A 404 -31.04 -25.25 9.94
C GLY A 404 -30.93 -25.06 8.43
N ASP A 405 -30.53 -26.13 7.73
CA ASP A 405 -30.74 -26.45 6.31
C ASP A 405 -31.14 -25.33 5.33
N GLN A 406 -30.35 -24.25 5.24
CA GLN A 406 -30.37 -23.33 4.10
C GLN A 406 -28.95 -22.99 3.66
N LYS A 407 -28.65 -23.31 2.40
CA LYS A 407 -27.44 -22.92 1.68
C LYS A 407 -27.30 -21.39 1.72
N THR A 408 -26.05 -20.93 1.85
CA THR A 408 -25.53 -19.55 2.01
C THR A 408 -25.55 -18.98 3.44
N CYS A 409 -24.38 -19.00 4.09
CA CYS A 409 -24.08 -18.10 5.22
C CYS A 409 -23.89 -16.67 4.70
N SER A 410 -24.98 -16.03 4.28
CA SER A 410 -25.12 -14.59 4.36
C SER A 410 -25.49 -14.27 5.80
N ALA A 411 -24.50 -14.00 6.65
CA ALA A 411 -24.80 -13.44 7.96
C ALA A 411 -25.56 -12.12 7.74
N CYS A 412 -26.80 -12.09 8.23
CA CYS A 412 -27.75 -10.97 8.21
C CYS A 412 -28.61 -10.77 6.94
N ALA A 413 -29.34 -11.80 6.50
CA ALA A 413 -30.56 -11.59 5.71
C ALA A 413 -31.86 -11.47 6.54
N THR A 414 -31.81 -11.69 7.87
CA THR A 414 -33.05 -11.78 8.69
C THR A 414 -33.01 -11.10 10.07
N ASN A 415 -31.96 -10.37 10.44
CA ASN A 415 -31.93 -9.64 11.72
C ASN A 415 -31.87 -8.13 11.50
N LYS A 416 -32.90 -7.43 12.02
CA LYS A 416 -33.12 -6.03 12.47
C LYS A 416 -32.16 -4.86 12.09
N TYR A 417 -30.94 -5.11 11.63
CA TYR A 417 -29.85 -4.14 11.47
C TYR A 417 -29.32 -3.98 10.04
N CYS A 418 -29.61 -4.90 9.12
CA CYS A 418 -29.20 -4.79 7.72
C CYS A 418 -30.47 -4.89 6.83
N PRO A 419 -30.83 -3.85 6.04
CA PRO A 419 -31.95 -3.90 5.10
C PRO A 419 -31.75 -5.04 4.07
N ALA A 420 -32.85 -5.66 3.62
CA ALA A 420 -32.78 -6.72 2.61
C ALA A 420 -32.07 -6.21 1.34
N GLY A 421 -31.06 -6.95 0.86
CA GLY A 421 -30.24 -6.59 -0.31
C GLY A 421 -28.86 -6.00 0.01
N GLN A 422 -28.48 -5.91 1.29
CA GLN A 422 -27.21 -5.33 1.74
C GLN A 422 -26.42 -6.34 2.60
N ALA A 423 -25.86 -7.37 1.97
CA ALA A 423 -25.02 -8.35 2.67
C ALA A 423 -23.70 -7.68 3.14
N ALA A 424 -23.34 -7.89 4.40
CA ALA A 424 -22.07 -7.48 4.99
C ALA A 424 -21.33 -8.70 5.54
N LYS A 425 -20.00 -8.77 5.41
CA LYS A 425 -19.19 -9.90 5.86
C LYS A 425 -19.02 -9.92 7.39
N ASP A 426 -18.82 -8.76 8.03
CA ASP A 426 -18.75 -8.59 9.50
C ASP A 426 -19.98 -7.78 9.99
N PRO A 427 -20.65 -8.17 11.10
CA PRO A 427 -21.73 -7.39 11.71
C PRO A 427 -21.38 -5.92 12.02
N TYR A 428 -20.10 -5.62 12.23
CA TYR A 428 -19.60 -4.26 12.42
C TYR A 428 -19.81 -3.38 11.19
N ASP A 429 -19.90 -3.96 10.00
CA ASP A 429 -20.09 -3.24 8.74
C ASP A 429 -21.58 -2.96 8.43
N CYS A 430 -22.52 -3.50 9.22
CA CYS A 430 -23.92 -3.11 9.10
C CYS A 430 -24.09 -1.62 9.43
N PRO A 431 -24.98 -0.89 8.74
CA PRO A 431 -25.23 0.52 8.99
C PRO A 431 -25.80 0.73 10.40
N VAL A 432 -25.21 1.65 11.15
CA VAL A 432 -25.70 2.05 12.49
C VAL A 432 -25.86 3.57 12.51
N PRO A 433 -27.07 4.11 12.77
CA PRO A 433 -27.24 5.54 12.84
C PRO A 433 -26.50 6.12 14.06
N PRO A 434 -26.08 7.40 14.00
CA PRO A 434 -25.49 8.08 15.16
C PRO A 434 -26.36 7.97 16.41
N ARG A 435 -25.71 7.97 17.58
CA ARG A 435 -26.41 7.96 18.87
C ARG A 435 -27.31 9.20 18.98
N ASN A 436 -28.46 9.05 19.62
CA ASN A 436 -29.40 10.15 19.81
C ASN A 436 -28.70 11.34 20.52
N GLY A 437 -28.80 12.54 19.93
CA GLY A 437 -28.11 13.75 20.41
C GLY A 437 -26.65 13.91 19.94
N TYR A 438 -26.10 12.96 19.16
CA TYR A 438 -24.71 12.99 18.68
C TYR A 438 -24.61 12.87 17.15
N GLY A 439 -25.66 13.27 16.43
CA GLY A 439 -25.63 13.37 14.96
C GLY A 439 -24.62 14.42 14.47
N TYR A 440 -24.13 14.26 13.24
CA TYR A 440 -23.14 15.15 12.65
C TYR A 440 -23.64 16.61 12.62
N ASP A 441 -22.84 17.51 13.19
CA ASP A 441 -23.07 18.95 13.20
C ASP A 441 -22.14 19.62 12.18
N GLU A 442 -22.66 19.85 10.98
CA GLU A 442 -21.93 20.51 9.89
C GLU A 442 -21.49 21.93 10.26
N LYS A 443 -22.31 22.66 11.04
CA LYS A 443 -21.97 24.01 11.48
C LYS A 443 -20.74 23.96 12.39
N PHE A 444 -20.67 23.01 13.32
CA PHE A 444 -19.48 22.79 14.14
C PHE A 444 -18.26 22.43 13.27
N ALA A 445 -18.41 21.51 12.31
CA ALA A 445 -17.31 21.13 11.43
C ALA A 445 -16.75 22.33 10.64
N LYS A 446 -17.61 23.15 10.03
CA LYS A 446 -17.22 24.32 9.23
C LYS A 446 -16.70 25.50 10.05
N THR A 447 -17.35 25.81 11.17
CA THR A 447 -17.08 27.06 11.92
C THR A 447 -16.14 26.89 13.10
N LYS A 448 -15.93 25.65 13.56
CA LYS A 448 -15.05 25.36 14.70
C LYS A 448 -13.93 24.41 14.30
N ALA A 449 -14.23 23.22 13.77
CA ALA A 449 -13.18 22.22 13.50
C ALA A 449 -12.23 22.62 12.36
N LEU A 450 -12.76 23.11 11.23
CA LEU A 450 -12.01 23.60 10.07
C LEU A 450 -10.95 24.67 10.45
N PRO A 451 -11.30 25.81 11.09
CA PRO A 451 -10.30 26.80 11.47
C PRO A 451 -9.32 26.29 12.53
N LEU A 452 -9.73 25.38 13.42
CA LEU A 452 -8.84 24.79 14.41
C LEU A 452 -7.76 23.90 13.76
N MET A 453 -8.15 23.02 12.83
CA MET A 453 -7.17 22.19 12.12
C MET A 453 -6.25 23.02 11.23
N ALA A 454 -6.76 24.09 10.61
CA ALA A 454 -5.96 25.01 9.81
C ALA A 454 -4.94 25.75 10.69
N ALA A 455 -5.37 26.23 11.86
CA ALA A 455 -4.50 26.92 12.82
C ALA A 455 -3.27 26.11 13.22
N ALA A 456 -3.36 24.78 13.21
CA ALA A 456 -2.24 23.90 13.54
C ALA A 456 -1.07 24.00 12.55
N TYR A 457 -1.31 24.44 11.30
CA TYR A 457 -0.27 24.72 10.30
C TYR A 457 0.47 26.04 10.53
N SER A 458 -0.08 26.94 11.34
CA SER A 458 0.50 28.24 11.62
C SER A 458 1.54 28.17 12.74
N THR A 459 2.59 28.99 12.64
CA THR A 459 3.50 29.29 13.76
C THR A 459 2.84 30.20 14.80
N ASN A 460 1.67 30.75 14.51
CA ASN A 460 0.86 31.55 15.43
C ASN A 460 -0.63 31.15 15.38
N PRO A 461 -1.02 29.99 15.96
CA PRO A 461 -2.41 29.54 15.98
C PRO A 461 -3.37 30.54 16.64
N GLN A 462 -2.87 31.39 17.54
CA GLN A 462 -3.68 32.41 18.23
C GLN A 462 -4.37 33.36 17.26
N ALA A 463 -3.80 33.65 16.08
CA ALA A 463 -4.45 34.49 15.07
C ALA A 463 -5.79 33.87 14.62
N CYS A 464 -5.79 32.60 14.23
CA CYS A 464 -7.01 31.85 13.90
C CYS A 464 -7.97 31.77 15.08
N LEU A 465 -7.47 31.51 16.29
CA LEU A 465 -8.31 31.42 17.49
C LEU A 465 -9.03 32.75 17.80
N THR A 466 -8.38 33.88 17.55
CA THR A 466 -8.97 35.21 17.67
C THR A 466 -10.01 35.46 16.58
N ASN A 467 -9.65 35.20 15.32
CA ASN A 467 -10.45 35.59 14.16
C ASN A 467 -11.68 34.69 13.93
N ALA A 468 -11.53 33.37 14.10
CA ALA A 468 -12.56 32.40 13.75
C ALA A 468 -13.23 31.74 14.96
N LEU A 469 -12.59 31.74 16.14
CA LEU A 469 -13.06 31.03 17.34
C LEU A 469 -13.45 31.98 18.49
N GLY A 470 -13.79 33.23 18.19
CA GLY A 470 -14.33 34.17 19.17
C GLY A 470 -13.37 34.54 20.30
N GLY A 471 -12.06 34.54 20.04
CA GLY A 471 -11.05 34.89 21.05
C GLY A 471 -10.63 33.72 21.94
N ALA A 472 -10.76 32.48 21.48
CA ALA A 472 -10.19 31.33 22.18
C ALA A 472 -8.69 31.55 22.47
N GLN A 473 -8.22 31.06 23.62
CA GLN A 473 -6.89 31.37 24.12
C GLN A 473 -5.96 30.17 23.94
N LEU A 474 -4.91 30.33 23.14
CA LEU A 474 -3.81 29.39 22.99
C LEU A 474 -3.14 29.19 24.36
N LYS A 475 -2.90 27.94 24.72
CA LYS A 475 -2.25 27.58 25.99
C LYS A 475 -0.86 27.02 25.77
N ARG A 476 -0.74 26.10 24.82
CA ARG A 476 0.55 25.52 24.46
C ARG A 476 0.54 25.17 22.98
N GLN A 477 1.66 25.38 22.32
CA GLN A 477 1.97 24.82 21.02
C GLN A 477 3.28 24.05 21.16
N LEU A 478 3.31 22.81 20.66
CA LEU A 478 4.46 21.95 20.68
C LEU A 478 4.88 21.63 19.25
N ASN A 479 6.19 21.58 19.04
CA ASN A 479 6.81 21.02 17.84
C ASN A 479 7.83 20.00 18.32
N VAL A 480 7.70 18.75 17.88
CA VAL A 480 8.57 17.63 18.27
C VAL A 480 9.08 16.94 17.02
N HIS A 481 10.25 16.31 17.08
CA HIS A 481 10.69 15.42 16.01
C HIS A 481 9.92 14.11 16.15
N CYS A 482 9.29 13.66 15.07
CA CYS A 482 8.38 12.51 15.12
C CYS A 482 8.79 11.32 14.23
N ASP A 483 9.90 11.43 13.51
CA ASP A 483 10.49 10.36 12.73
C ASP A 483 12.02 10.25 13.00
N SER A 484 12.65 9.22 12.42
CA SER A 484 14.07 8.92 12.61
C SER A 484 15.01 9.78 11.75
N SER A 485 14.47 10.53 10.80
CA SER A 485 15.23 11.54 10.07
C SER A 485 15.27 12.81 10.93
N ALA A 486 16.43 13.45 11.07
CA ALA A 486 16.61 14.55 12.01
C ALA A 486 15.98 15.89 11.55
N THR A 487 15.08 15.86 10.56
CA THR A 487 14.59 17.05 9.84
C THR A 487 13.12 17.35 10.05
N ASP A 488 12.29 16.38 10.46
CA ASP A 488 10.84 16.54 10.41
C ASP A 488 10.16 16.70 11.76
N THR A 489 9.13 17.55 11.76
CA THR A 489 8.45 17.97 12.98
C THR A 489 6.96 17.67 12.94
N CYS A 490 6.46 17.05 14.00
CA CYS A 490 5.04 16.99 14.31
C CYS A 490 4.69 18.16 15.21
N SER A 491 3.54 18.76 14.94
CA SER A 491 3.06 19.93 15.68
C SER A 491 1.66 19.70 16.18
N GLY A 492 1.35 20.28 17.34
CA GLY A 492 -0.01 20.37 17.82
C GLY A 492 -0.12 21.41 18.92
N PHE A 493 -1.33 21.86 19.18
CA PHE A 493 -1.59 22.87 20.18
C PHE A 493 -2.81 22.56 21.03
N THR A 494 -2.83 23.15 22.21
CA THR A 494 -3.97 23.18 23.13
C THR A 494 -4.47 24.61 23.29
N ALA A 495 -5.78 24.76 23.42
CA ALA A 495 -6.42 26.06 23.64
C ALA A 495 -7.65 25.92 24.53
N VAL A 496 -8.16 27.05 25.02
CA VAL A 496 -9.42 27.11 25.79
C VAL A 496 -10.35 28.13 25.14
N SER A 497 -11.56 27.70 24.81
CA SER A 497 -12.68 28.58 24.47
C SER A 497 -13.62 28.65 25.67
N THR A 498 -13.61 29.78 26.38
CA THR A 498 -14.49 29.98 27.54
C THR A 498 -15.94 30.21 27.13
N SER A 499 -16.17 30.87 25.99
CA SER A 499 -17.51 31.09 25.43
C SER A 499 -18.18 29.80 24.99
N ASP A 500 -17.41 28.85 24.45
CA ASP A 500 -17.94 27.54 24.06
C ASP A 500 -17.82 26.47 25.16
N GLN A 501 -17.26 26.83 26.32
CA GLN A 501 -16.93 25.90 27.42
C GLN A 501 -16.16 24.66 26.92
N ALA A 502 -15.11 24.89 26.14
CA ALA A 502 -14.35 23.84 25.47
C ALA A 502 -12.84 23.96 25.72
N ILE A 503 -12.21 22.83 26.00
CA ILE A 503 -10.77 22.60 25.88
C ILE A 503 -10.53 22.02 24.50
N ILE A 504 -9.57 22.58 23.78
CA ILE A 504 -9.29 22.25 22.39
C ILE A 504 -7.92 21.61 22.32
N VAL A 505 -7.80 20.55 21.53
CA VAL A 505 -6.53 20.03 21.05
C VAL A 505 -6.60 19.84 19.55
N SER A 506 -5.60 20.39 18.85
CA SER A 506 -5.50 20.24 17.41
C SER A 506 -4.10 19.82 17.00
N PHE A 507 -4.05 18.88 16.06
CA PHE A 507 -2.83 18.31 15.52
C PHE A 507 -2.62 18.77 14.09
N ARG A 508 -1.40 19.23 13.81
CA ARG A 508 -0.97 19.56 12.45
C ARG A 508 -0.78 18.26 11.68
N GLY A 509 -1.12 18.29 10.40
CA GLY A 509 -0.54 17.34 9.48
C GLY A 509 0.92 17.67 9.17
N THR A 510 1.37 17.18 8.04
CA THR A 510 2.74 17.34 7.58
C THR A 510 2.96 18.73 6.96
N SER A 511 4.04 19.45 7.34
CA SER A 511 4.30 20.84 6.89
C SER A 511 5.18 20.99 5.64
N ALA A 512 5.74 19.90 5.11
CA ALA A 512 6.55 19.92 3.91
C ALA A 512 6.25 18.65 3.10
N LYS A 513 5.74 18.80 1.88
CA LYS A 513 5.67 17.74 0.85
C LYS A 513 4.89 16.47 1.25
N TRP A 514 4.01 16.04 0.36
CA TRP A 514 3.39 14.71 0.39
C TRP A 514 4.42 13.57 0.61
N GLN A 515 5.67 13.81 0.22
CA GLN A 515 6.86 13.02 0.53
C GLN A 515 6.91 12.52 1.98
N LEU A 516 6.45 13.26 2.99
CA LEU A 516 6.49 12.82 4.40
C LEU A 516 5.36 11.85 4.81
N VAL A 517 4.23 11.82 4.10
CA VAL A 517 3.22 10.75 4.25
C VAL A 517 3.72 9.47 3.56
N MET A 518 4.59 9.60 2.55
CA MET A 518 5.21 8.49 1.82
C MET A 518 6.54 7.99 2.43
N GLU A 519 7.37 8.85 3.02
CA GLU A 519 8.46 8.48 3.96
C GLU A 519 7.85 7.90 5.24
N GLY A 520 6.66 8.40 5.59
CA GLY A 520 5.74 7.74 6.50
C GLY A 520 5.27 6.39 5.99
N ALA A 521 5.12 6.11 4.69
CA ALA A 521 4.60 4.84 4.18
C ALA A 521 5.49 3.65 4.56
N ASP A 522 6.82 3.78 4.53
CA ASP A 522 7.75 2.79 5.12
C ASP A 522 7.38 2.49 6.59
N SER A 523 6.86 3.49 7.31
CA SER A 523 6.40 3.40 8.70
C SER A 523 4.92 3.10 8.90
N ILE A 524 4.06 3.35 7.90
CA ILE A 524 2.61 3.12 7.88
C ILE A 524 2.32 1.67 7.40
N PHE A 525 3.33 1.00 6.84
CA PHE A 525 3.33 -0.45 6.61
C PHE A 525 4.17 -1.22 7.66
N LYS A 526 4.71 -0.54 8.69
CA LYS A 526 5.33 -1.22 9.84
C LYS A 526 4.29 -2.03 10.62
N ALA A 527 4.80 -3.00 11.39
CA ALA A 527 3.97 -3.76 12.32
C ALA A 527 3.20 -2.81 13.25
N LYS A 528 1.87 -2.93 13.26
CA LYS A 528 1.00 -2.14 14.13
C LYS A 528 1.37 -2.34 15.60
N LYS A 529 1.21 -1.29 16.39
CA LYS A 529 1.47 -1.30 17.83
C LYS A 529 0.15 -1.46 18.59
N PRO A 530 0.10 -2.30 19.64
CA PRO A 530 -1.07 -2.39 20.48
C PRO A 530 -1.36 -1.03 21.12
N PHE A 531 -2.59 -0.55 20.96
CA PHE A 531 -3.00 0.76 21.44
C PHE A 531 -3.82 0.65 22.72
N ALA A 532 -3.54 1.52 23.69
CA ALA A 532 -4.15 1.43 25.02
C ALA A 532 -5.68 1.56 25.00
N ALA A 533 -6.25 2.26 24.00
CA ALA A 533 -7.71 2.36 23.84
C ALA A 533 -8.35 1.10 23.23
N GLY A 534 -7.56 0.18 22.67
CA GLY A 534 -7.99 -1.08 22.08
C GLY A 534 -7.44 -1.28 20.66
N GLY A 535 -7.29 -2.55 20.25
CA GLY A 535 -6.75 -2.94 18.94
C GLY A 535 -5.28 -2.57 18.73
N ASN A 536 -4.88 -2.60 17.46
CA ASN A 536 -3.54 -2.18 17.04
C ASN A 536 -3.64 -0.98 16.10
N VAL A 537 -2.74 -0.04 16.28
CA VAL A 537 -2.65 1.21 15.52
C VAL A 537 -1.35 1.20 14.76
N ASP A 538 -1.37 1.78 13.58
CA ASP A 538 -0.17 1.91 12.78
C ASP A 538 0.99 2.59 13.56
N ALA A 539 2.22 2.07 13.39
CA ALA A 539 3.35 2.50 14.18
C ALA A 539 3.73 3.97 13.94
N TYR A 540 3.56 4.47 12.72
CA TYR A 540 3.84 5.87 12.37
C TYR A 540 2.90 6.81 13.12
N PHE A 541 1.59 6.56 13.04
CA PHE A 541 0.59 7.38 13.76
C PHE A 541 0.75 7.27 15.27
N TYR A 542 1.07 6.07 15.77
CA TYR A 542 1.33 5.83 17.18
C TYR A 542 2.52 6.68 17.66
N ASP A 543 3.67 6.61 16.99
CA ASP A 543 4.89 7.29 17.43
C ASP A 543 4.76 8.80 17.33
N ALA A 544 4.17 9.32 16.25
CA ALA A 544 3.89 10.75 16.09
C ALA A 544 2.99 11.29 17.21
N PHE A 545 1.90 10.57 17.51
CA PHE A 545 0.99 10.94 18.59
C PHE A 545 1.70 10.91 19.96
N TYR A 546 2.41 9.83 20.28
CA TYR A 546 3.06 9.69 21.58
C TYR A 546 4.25 10.64 21.74
N ALA A 547 4.91 11.06 20.67
CA ALA A 547 5.94 12.11 20.72
C ALA A 547 5.35 13.43 21.24
N LEU A 548 4.22 13.89 20.68
CA LEU A 548 3.53 15.10 21.16
C LEU A 548 2.90 14.92 22.54
N TRP A 549 2.26 13.77 22.75
CA TRP A 549 1.59 13.43 24.02
C TRP A 549 2.58 13.50 25.20
N ASN A 550 3.74 12.87 25.04
CA ASN A 550 4.77 12.78 26.06
C ASN A 550 5.64 14.04 26.16
N ALA A 551 5.72 14.87 25.12
CA ALA A 551 6.41 16.16 25.16
C ALA A 551 5.68 17.24 25.98
N GLY A 552 4.56 16.89 26.63
CA GLY A 552 3.84 17.76 27.56
C GLY A 552 2.43 18.12 27.12
N MET A 553 1.93 17.60 26.00
CA MET A 553 0.53 17.82 25.62
C MET A 553 -0.43 17.16 26.61
N LYS A 554 -0.09 15.95 27.09
CA LYS A 554 -0.85 15.26 28.15
C LYS A 554 -0.98 16.11 29.41
N ASP A 555 0.14 16.65 29.89
CA ASP A 555 0.18 17.41 31.15
C ASP A 555 -0.58 18.73 31.03
N ASP A 556 -0.51 19.36 29.86
CA ASP A 556 -1.31 20.56 29.58
C ASP A 556 -2.81 20.25 29.58
N LEU A 557 -3.24 19.18 28.90
CA LEU A 557 -4.64 18.75 28.92
C LEU A 557 -5.15 18.44 30.32
N LEU A 558 -4.34 17.76 31.15
CA LEU A 558 -4.69 17.50 32.55
C LEU A 558 -4.80 18.79 33.37
N THR A 559 -3.90 19.75 33.15
CA THR A 559 -3.92 21.06 33.81
C THR A 559 -5.18 21.85 33.42
N LEU A 560 -5.50 21.88 32.13
CA LEU A 560 -6.70 22.56 31.63
C LEU A 560 -7.97 21.87 32.12
N LYS A 561 -8.01 20.54 32.16
CA LYS A 561 -9.14 19.79 32.70
C LYS A 561 -9.35 20.06 34.19
N ALA A 562 -8.28 20.14 34.97
CA ALA A 562 -8.36 20.49 36.39
C ALA A 562 -8.88 21.93 36.58
N ALA A 563 -8.45 22.88 35.74
CA ALA A 563 -8.91 24.26 35.77
C ALA A 563 -10.36 24.43 35.28
N HIS A 564 -10.81 23.56 34.36
CA HIS A 564 -12.13 23.63 33.72
C HIS A 564 -12.83 22.26 33.72
N PRO A 565 -13.25 21.76 34.90
CA PRO A 565 -13.74 20.39 35.05
C PRO A 565 -15.04 20.10 34.29
N SER A 566 -15.85 21.11 33.98
CA SER A 566 -17.09 20.96 33.21
C SER A 566 -16.92 21.09 31.69
N TYR A 567 -15.74 21.49 31.20
CA TYR A 567 -15.56 21.81 29.78
C TYR A 567 -15.50 20.54 28.91
N HIS A 568 -16.08 20.65 27.72
CA HIS A 568 -15.97 19.63 26.66
C HIS A 568 -14.53 19.55 26.14
N LEU A 569 -14.14 18.39 25.61
CA LEU A 569 -12.91 18.24 24.84
C LEU A 569 -13.26 18.26 23.35
N TRP A 570 -12.67 19.18 22.59
CA TRP A 570 -12.73 19.21 21.13
C TRP A 570 -11.40 18.77 20.57
N VAL A 571 -11.43 17.75 19.73
CA VAL A 571 -10.25 17.14 19.13
C VAL A 571 -10.39 17.20 17.61
N THR A 572 -9.38 17.73 16.92
CA THR A 572 -9.41 17.81 15.45
C THR A 572 -8.02 17.77 14.84
N GLY A 573 -7.96 17.44 13.56
CA GLY A 573 -6.73 17.43 12.79
C GLY A 573 -7.00 17.08 11.33
N HIS A 574 -6.02 17.44 10.50
CA HIS A 574 -6.01 17.20 9.06
C HIS A 574 -4.94 16.16 8.72
N SER A 575 -5.20 15.24 7.78
CA SER A 575 -4.19 14.28 7.29
C SER A 575 -3.63 13.41 8.42
N LEU A 576 -2.30 13.30 8.57
CA LEU A 576 -1.63 12.73 9.75
C LEU A 576 -2.21 13.25 11.08
N GLY A 577 -2.51 14.55 11.14
CA GLY A 577 -3.15 15.17 12.31
C GLY A 577 -4.52 14.58 12.62
N GLY A 578 -5.25 14.11 11.62
CA GLY A 578 -6.51 13.40 11.78
C GLY A 578 -6.33 12.08 12.55
N SER A 579 -5.31 11.29 12.21
CA SER A 579 -5.03 10.04 12.94
C SER A 579 -4.58 10.31 14.37
N MET A 580 -3.69 11.29 14.59
CA MET A 580 -3.31 11.70 15.96
C MET A 580 -4.51 12.21 16.78
N ALA A 581 -5.42 12.95 16.15
CA ALA A 581 -6.67 13.41 16.77
C ALA A 581 -7.57 12.23 17.17
N SER A 582 -7.73 11.24 16.30
CA SER A 582 -8.50 10.02 16.58
C SER A 582 -7.92 9.23 17.77
N LEU A 583 -6.60 9.07 17.82
CA LEU A 583 -5.88 8.46 18.95
C LEU A 583 -6.04 9.24 20.24
N CYS A 584 -5.88 10.56 20.19
CA CYS A 584 -6.02 11.45 21.34
C CYS A 584 -7.42 11.36 21.96
N ALA A 585 -8.47 11.41 21.14
CA ALA A 585 -9.85 11.37 21.62
C ALA A 585 -10.19 10.02 22.27
N ALA A 586 -9.81 8.91 21.63
CA ALA A 586 -10.02 7.58 22.19
C ALA A 586 -9.24 7.36 23.49
N LEU A 587 -7.97 7.81 23.55
CA LEU A 587 -7.14 7.65 24.73
C LEU A 587 -7.62 8.52 25.91
N ALA A 588 -8.06 9.75 25.65
CA ALA A 588 -8.59 10.63 26.70
C ALA A 588 -9.81 10.03 27.41
N ILE A 589 -10.70 9.34 26.67
CA ILE A 589 -11.84 8.63 27.25
C ILE A 589 -11.37 7.36 27.97
N LYS A 590 -10.49 6.58 27.35
CA LYS A 590 -9.95 5.34 27.94
C LYS A 590 -9.28 5.59 29.29
N LEU A 591 -8.56 6.70 29.42
CA LEU A 591 -7.88 7.13 30.64
C LEU A 591 -8.80 7.87 31.63
N ASN A 592 -10.12 7.91 31.37
CA ASN A 592 -11.12 8.60 32.18
C ASN A 592 -10.84 10.10 32.38
N MET A 593 -10.13 10.75 31.44
CA MET A 593 -9.91 12.19 31.50
C MET A 593 -11.19 12.95 31.13
N TRP A 594 -11.97 12.42 30.19
CA TRP A 594 -13.33 12.87 29.86
C TRP A 594 -14.28 11.69 29.69
N THR A 595 -15.57 11.93 29.92
CA THR A 595 -16.61 10.97 29.57
C THR A 595 -16.90 11.03 28.06
N ALA A 596 -17.34 9.91 27.48
CA ALA A 596 -17.68 9.81 26.05
C ALA A 596 -18.64 10.91 25.54
N SER A 597 -19.59 11.33 26.38
CA SER A 597 -20.56 12.39 26.08
C SER A 597 -19.95 13.79 25.99
N ASN A 598 -18.75 13.98 26.54
CA ASN A 598 -18.09 15.27 26.66
C ASN A 598 -16.90 15.43 25.70
N VAL A 599 -16.73 14.52 24.74
CA VAL A 599 -15.68 14.58 23.71
C VAL A 599 -16.34 14.72 22.33
N LYS A 600 -15.87 15.70 21.54
CA LYS A 600 -16.20 15.83 20.12
C LYS A 600 -14.93 15.65 19.28
N LEU A 601 -14.92 14.63 18.43
CA LEU A 601 -13.88 14.41 17.43
C LEU A 601 -14.43 14.71 16.03
N VAL A 602 -13.76 15.60 15.30
CA VAL A 602 -13.96 15.80 13.86
C VAL A 602 -12.60 15.86 13.19
N THR A 603 -12.35 14.97 12.24
CA THR A 603 -11.10 14.92 11.48
C THR A 603 -11.38 15.15 10.00
N PHE A 604 -10.35 15.54 9.25
CA PHE A 604 -10.44 15.84 7.82
C PHE A 604 -9.35 15.09 7.09
N GLY A 605 -9.71 14.36 6.04
CA GLY A 605 -8.76 13.56 5.26
C GLY A 605 -7.98 12.57 6.12
N GLN A 606 -8.64 11.97 7.11
CA GLN A 606 -7.98 11.06 8.05
C GLN A 606 -7.67 9.72 7.36
N PRO A 607 -6.41 9.24 7.36
CA PRO A 607 -6.04 7.92 6.84
C PRO A 607 -6.54 6.77 7.73
N ARG A 608 -6.44 5.52 7.25
CA ARG A 608 -6.78 4.34 8.04
C ARG A 608 -5.79 4.20 9.20
N THR A 609 -6.23 4.53 10.41
CA THR A 609 -5.35 4.68 11.58
C THR A 609 -4.92 3.36 12.22
N GLY A 610 -5.74 2.30 12.16
CA GLY A 610 -5.48 1.05 12.86
C GLY A 610 -6.26 -0.13 12.30
N ASP A 611 -6.24 -1.25 13.01
CA ASP A 611 -6.97 -2.47 12.63
C ASP A 611 -8.49 -2.37 12.96
N ILE A 612 -9.25 -3.39 12.55
CA ILE A 612 -10.68 -3.46 12.84
C ILE A 612 -10.99 -3.48 14.35
N ASN A 613 -10.08 -3.99 15.19
CA ASN A 613 -10.25 -4.00 16.64
C ASN A 613 -10.11 -2.59 17.22
N TYR A 614 -9.21 -1.77 16.66
CA TYR A 614 -9.07 -0.37 16.99
C TYR A 614 -10.32 0.40 16.54
N ALA A 615 -10.81 0.17 15.32
CA ALA A 615 -12.04 0.78 14.82
C ALA A 615 -13.25 0.47 15.73
N LYS A 616 -13.44 -0.82 16.08
CA LYS A 616 -14.47 -1.28 17.03
C LYS A 616 -14.32 -0.62 18.40
N ALA A 617 -13.11 -0.55 18.95
CA ALA A 617 -12.83 0.09 20.22
C ALA A 617 -13.11 1.60 20.18
N HIS A 618 -12.67 2.28 19.13
CA HIS A 618 -12.89 3.70 18.90
C HIS A 618 -14.40 4.04 18.89
N ASP A 619 -15.21 3.31 18.12
CA ASP A 619 -16.66 3.51 18.06
C ASP A 619 -17.38 3.17 19.37
N SER A 620 -16.82 2.24 20.16
CA SER A 620 -17.37 1.92 21.48
C SER A 620 -17.15 3.04 22.49
N LEU A 621 -16.04 3.77 22.37
CA LEU A 621 -15.63 4.85 23.27
C LEU A 621 -16.25 6.20 22.89
N LEU A 622 -16.29 6.56 21.61
CA LEU A 622 -16.70 7.89 21.15
C LEU A 622 -18.19 7.94 20.79
N TYR A 623 -18.92 8.86 21.41
CA TYR A 623 -20.31 9.13 21.03
C TYR A 623 -20.39 10.06 19.81
N TYR A 624 -19.42 10.98 19.68
CA TYR A 624 -19.30 11.94 18.59
C TYR A 624 -17.89 11.86 17.98
N GLY A 625 -17.77 11.12 16.87
CA GLY A 625 -16.53 10.97 16.12
C GLY A 625 -16.82 10.85 14.63
N TYR A 626 -16.43 11.84 13.83
CA TYR A 626 -16.71 11.91 12.40
C TYR A 626 -15.45 12.21 11.61
N ARG A 627 -15.25 11.51 10.50
CA ARG A 627 -14.24 11.84 9.49
C ARG A 627 -14.93 12.57 8.35
N VAL A 628 -14.45 13.75 7.99
CA VAL A 628 -14.91 14.49 6.81
C VAL A 628 -13.98 14.19 5.65
N VAL A 629 -14.55 13.80 4.52
CA VAL A 629 -13.81 13.44 3.30
C VAL A 629 -14.31 14.31 2.15
N HIS A 630 -13.38 14.97 1.45
CA HIS A 630 -13.69 15.83 0.32
C HIS A 630 -13.49 15.10 -1.00
N ALA A 631 -14.55 15.04 -1.80
CA ALA A 631 -14.56 14.53 -3.17
C ALA A 631 -13.75 13.23 -3.30
N HIS A 632 -12.60 13.33 -3.94
CA HIS A 632 -11.74 12.22 -4.27
C HIS A 632 -10.53 12.13 -3.32
N ASP A 633 -10.51 12.75 -2.15
CA ASP A 633 -9.34 12.79 -1.26
C ASP A 633 -8.67 11.40 -1.11
N LEU A 634 -7.40 11.33 -1.51
CA LEU A 634 -6.57 10.12 -1.49
C LEU A 634 -6.32 9.59 -0.07
N VAL A 635 -6.16 10.47 0.91
CA VAL A 635 -5.58 10.11 2.21
C VAL A 635 -6.44 9.14 3.01
N PRO A 636 -7.77 9.29 3.05
CA PRO A 636 -8.65 8.26 3.60
C PRO A 636 -8.46 6.87 3.01
N HIS A 637 -7.95 6.72 1.79
CA HIS A 637 -7.80 5.41 1.16
C HIS A 637 -6.46 4.73 1.48
N ILE A 638 -5.57 5.37 2.23
CA ILE A 638 -4.29 4.82 2.65
C ILE A 638 -4.22 4.59 4.18
N PRO A 639 -3.53 3.52 4.63
CA PRO A 639 -3.18 2.33 3.86
C PRO A 639 -4.40 1.67 3.21
N PRO A 640 -4.23 0.95 2.09
CA PRO A 640 -5.31 0.18 1.50
C PRO A 640 -5.75 -0.95 2.45
N LYS A 641 -7.00 -1.36 2.32
CA LYS A 641 -7.50 -2.57 2.98
C LYS A 641 -6.85 -3.78 2.31
N ILE A 642 -6.10 -4.59 3.07
CA ILE A 642 -5.34 -5.72 2.54
C ILE A 642 -5.94 -7.00 3.14
N PHE A 643 -6.59 -7.82 2.30
CA PHE A 643 -7.31 -9.07 2.62
C PHE A 643 -8.42 -8.94 3.69
N ASP A 644 -9.69 -9.14 3.30
CA ASP A 644 -10.88 -9.05 4.17
C ASP A 644 -10.94 -10.06 5.35
N ASN A 645 -9.95 -10.96 5.50
CA ASN A 645 -10.02 -12.09 6.43
C ASN A 645 -8.90 -12.15 7.49
N TRP A 646 -8.03 -11.14 7.58
CA TRP A 646 -6.97 -11.09 8.59
C TRP A 646 -7.20 -9.95 9.59
N PHE A 647 -7.03 -10.24 10.88
CA PHE A 647 -7.17 -9.31 12.01
C PHE A 647 -6.21 -8.10 11.97
N ASP A 648 -5.39 -7.97 10.92
CA ASP A 648 -4.36 -6.94 10.74
C ASP A 648 -4.60 -6.04 9.51
N SER A 649 -5.75 -6.13 8.82
CA SER A 649 -6.07 -5.15 7.77
C SER A 649 -6.32 -3.77 8.40
N PRO A 650 -5.73 -2.69 7.85
CA PRO A 650 -6.13 -1.30 8.14
C PRO A 650 -7.64 -1.13 7.96
N TYR A 651 -8.27 -0.38 8.87
CA TYR A 651 -9.72 -0.23 8.94
C TYR A 651 -10.14 1.16 9.44
N HIS A 652 -11.18 1.73 8.84
CA HIS A 652 -11.79 2.96 9.34
C HIS A 652 -12.81 2.72 10.45
N HIS A 653 -12.82 3.61 11.44
CA HIS A 653 -13.97 3.74 12.33
C HIS A 653 -15.18 4.32 11.58
N ARG A 654 -16.38 4.13 12.13
CA ARG A 654 -17.65 4.10 11.35
C ARG A 654 -18.03 5.37 10.61
N TYR A 655 -18.16 6.49 11.29
CA TYR A 655 -18.86 7.62 10.69
C TYR A 655 -17.97 8.43 9.76
N GLU A 656 -18.33 8.40 8.48
CA GLU A 656 -17.75 9.22 7.43
C GLU A 656 -18.79 10.21 6.91
N VAL A 657 -18.37 11.44 6.68
CA VAL A 657 -19.15 12.51 6.08
C VAL A 657 -18.47 12.87 4.77
N TRP A 658 -19.03 12.36 3.69
CA TRP A 658 -18.42 12.46 2.38
C TRP A 658 -19.13 13.53 1.54
N TYR A 659 -18.36 14.51 1.08
CA TYR A 659 -18.83 15.52 0.15
C TYR A 659 -18.31 15.18 -1.24
N ASN A 660 -19.08 14.42 -2.02
CA ASN A 660 -18.75 14.16 -3.42
C ASN A 660 -19.08 15.38 -4.32
N ASN A 661 -18.43 16.50 -4.05
CA ASN A 661 -18.59 17.78 -4.72
C ASN A 661 -17.48 18.74 -4.26
N ALA A 662 -17.46 19.95 -4.81
CA ALA A 662 -16.46 20.98 -4.50
C ALA A 662 -16.61 21.65 -3.10
N MET A 663 -17.48 21.15 -2.22
CA MET A 663 -17.75 21.70 -0.88
C MET A 663 -18.09 23.22 -0.85
N THR A 664 -18.68 23.77 -1.92
CA THR A 664 -19.14 25.17 -1.96
C THR A 664 -20.30 25.41 -0.99
N ALA A 665 -20.61 26.68 -0.70
CA ALA A 665 -21.72 27.04 0.18
C ALA A 665 -23.04 26.40 -0.28
N GLY A 666 -23.69 25.65 0.63
CA GLY A 666 -24.92 24.90 0.34
C GLY A 666 -24.71 23.50 -0.25
N SER A 667 -23.47 23.05 -0.44
CA SER A 667 -23.18 21.69 -0.89
C SER A 667 -23.74 20.64 0.06
N SER A 668 -24.34 19.59 -0.51
CA SER A 668 -24.82 18.42 0.23
C SER A 668 -23.69 17.46 0.58
N TYR A 669 -23.89 16.64 1.62
CA TYR A 669 -22.99 15.54 1.98
C TYR A 669 -23.77 14.24 2.14
N GLN A 670 -23.06 13.13 1.98
CA GLN A 670 -23.51 11.78 2.33
C GLN A 670 -22.96 11.42 3.71
N LEU A 671 -23.85 11.04 4.64
CA LEU A 671 -23.46 10.47 5.92
C LEU A 671 -23.41 8.95 5.81
N CYS A 672 -22.21 8.41 5.92
CA CYS A 672 -21.92 7.00 5.86
C CYS A 672 -21.99 6.42 7.27
N THR A 673 -22.79 5.36 7.42
CA THR A 673 -23.12 4.76 8.72
C THR A 673 -22.56 3.35 8.88
N ARG A 674 -21.86 2.85 7.86
CA ARG A 674 -21.13 1.59 7.89
C ARG A 674 -19.65 1.87 8.21
N ALA A 675 -18.99 0.91 8.83
CA ALA A 675 -17.56 0.99 9.04
C ALA A 675 -16.79 0.67 7.75
N ASP A 676 -15.81 1.52 7.42
CA ASP A 676 -15.01 1.46 6.19
C ASP A 676 -15.88 1.19 4.93
N ASP A 677 -16.87 2.06 4.73
CA ASP A 677 -18.00 1.87 3.81
C ASP A 677 -17.60 1.91 2.33
N ASP A 678 -17.57 0.74 1.68
CA ASP A 678 -17.37 0.57 0.23
C ASP A 678 -18.45 1.22 -0.64
N THR A 679 -19.49 1.82 -0.05
CA THR A 679 -20.56 2.57 -0.75
C THR A 679 -20.44 4.10 -0.59
N CYS A 680 -19.40 4.58 0.08
CA CYS A 680 -19.09 6.00 0.27
C CYS A 680 -17.83 6.45 -0.48
N SER A 681 -16.89 7.19 0.13
CA SER A 681 -15.68 7.63 -0.58
C SER A 681 -14.88 6.46 -1.16
N ASN A 682 -14.93 5.27 -0.56
CA ASN A 682 -14.32 4.05 -1.12
C ASN A 682 -14.93 3.62 -2.48
N THR A 683 -16.05 4.19 -2.92
CA THR A 683 -16.57 4.00 -4.30
C THR A 683 -15.76 4.77 -5.34
N GLN A 684 -15.01 5.79 -4.92
CA GLN A 684 -14.20 6.58 -5.83
C GLN A 684 -12.98 5.75 -6.22
N SER A 685 -12.91 5.44 -7.52
CA SER A 685 -11.76 4.78 -8.13
C SER A 685 -10.70 5.81 -8.56
N ASP A 686 -11.08 7.09 -8.61
CA ASP A 686 -10.18 8.20 -8.81
C ASP A 686 -9.96 8.99 -7.52
N THR A 687 -8.70 9.17 -7.07
CA THR A 687 -8.34 10.12 -6.01
C THR A 687 -7.64 11.45 -6.41
N SER A 688 -7.85 12.44 -5.55
CA SER A 688 -7.53 13.86 -5.46
C SER A 688 -6.50 14.31 -4.40
N ILE A 689 -5.22 14.56 -4.69
CA ILE A 689 -4.38 15.29 -3.70
C ILE A 689 -4.88 16.73 -3.52
N ASN A 690 -5.34 17.36 -4.59
CA ASN A 690 -5.91 18.71 -4.49
C ASN A 690 -7.15 18.72 -3.58
N ASP A 691 -7.96 17.66 -3.64
CA ASP A 691 -9.14 17.51 -2.78
C ASP A 691 -8.74 17.26 -1.32
N HIS A 692 -7.58 16.65 -1.07
CA HIS A 692 -6.99 16.56 0.27
C HIS A 692 -6.56 17.94 0.81
N LEU A 693 -6.00 18.81 -0.01
CA LEU A 693 -5.50 20.11 0.47
C LEU A 693 -6.60 21.16 0.68
N HIS A 694 -7.77 20.94 0.08
CA HIS A 694 -8.86 21.90 0.07
C HIS A 694 -10.09 21.35 0.77
N TYR A 695 -10.61 22.06 1.77
CA TYR A 695 -11.92 21.74 2.36
C TYR A 695 -12.77 23.00 2.42
N PHE A 696 -14.01 22.92 1.98
CA PHE A 696 -14.92 24.07 1.90
C PHE A 696 -14.34 25.26 1.13
N ASN A 697 -13.80 24.98 -0.07
CA ASN A 697 -13.17 25.94 -0.98
C ASN A 697 -12.02 26.76 -0.34
N THR A 698 -11.30 26.12 0.59
CA THR A 698 -10.23 26.75 1.37
C THR A 698 -9.00 25.85 1.35
N ASP A 699 -7.85 26.35 0.91
CA ASP A 699 -6.56 25.69 1.13
C ASP A 699 -6.25 25.74 2.64
N ILE A 700 -6.20 24.57 3.27
CA ILE A 700 -6.15 24.46 4.73
C ILE A 700 -4.88 25.06 5.31
N SER A 701 -3.75 24.83 4.64
CA SER A 701 -2.45 25.30 5.13
C SER A 701 -2.33 26.81 4.97
N ALA A 702 -2.68 27.35 3.80
CA ALA A 702 -2.61 28.76 3.50
C ALA A 702 -3.58 29.56 4.37
N TYR A 703 -4.81 29.06 4.54
CA TYR A 703 -5.82 29.67 5.41
C TYR A 703 -5.36 29.74 6.87
N GLY A 704 -4.78 28.65 7.39
CA GLY A 704 -4.23 28.61 8.74
C GLY A 704 -3.07 29.60 8.94
N ILE A 705 -2.12 29.61 8.01
CA ILE A 705 -0.95 30.51 8.03
C ILE A 705 -1.40 31.98 7.96
N ALA A 706 -2.44 32.28 7.19
CA ALA A 706 -3.05 33.60 7.09
C ALA A 706 -3.88 34.01 8.33
N GLY A 707 -3.92 33.19 9.38
CA GLY A 707 -4.68 33.50 10.59
C GLY A 707 -6.18 33.34 10.41
N CYS A 708 -6.60 32.46 9.50
CA CYS A 708 -8.00 32.16 9.18
C CYS A 708 -8.78 33.35 8.60
N HIS A 709 -8.12 34.12 7.72
CA HIS A 709 -8.67 35.25 6.97
C HIS A 709 -9.17 34.88 5.57
#